data_AF-A0A2H0KFF9-F1
#
_entry.id   AF-A0A2H0KFF9-F1
#
_cell.length_a   1.000
_cell.length_b   1.000
_cell.length_c   1.000
_cell.angle_alpha   90.00
_cell.angle_beta   90.00
_cell.angle_gamma   90.00
#
_symmetry.space_group_name_H-M   'P 1'
#
loop_
_entity.id
_entity.type
_entity.pdbx_description
1 polymer ?
#
loop_
_entity_poly.entity_id
_entity_poly.type
_entity_poly.pdbx_seq_one_letter_code
_entity_poly.pdbx_strand_id
1 'polypeptide(L)'
;MTAQKKFVYWFSEIDKDDGALVGGKGANLGEMYNLGVPVPPGFIISAGAYFHFIEENKLKDRITEYLKITDKNRPESYTESSEKIKKLITSSPIPPEISREVLKAYARLGGLKDVYVAVRSSATAEDLPDASFAGQQRTFLNVKGDARLMIAVRECWASLFEPRAIFYREEKGFDHFKVGLAIPVQKMIQSLLSGIIFTCDPVTGEKNKIVVDVIYGLGDLIVQGEVTPDHYLIDKSDFAIIRKIPSVQKVQLAKVNDRTIKTEVPRSKQNKPKITDKEAVKLAKMAQKLHQHYFFPQDIEFCLDKKRKIFIVQTRPVTTLKESKENSWEIKQMEKVENEIEEKKEILSGQPASPGIGWGPVVLINSKKEIRKVKTGDILVTSMTTPDFVPAMKKVSAIVTDKGGLTSHAAIVSRELGVPCIVGTINATKILKNDFVITVDGTHGKIYKGGLKTKTKIIDPIFSSESEKVSGNIKIATKLYVNLADHSLADSTAGKNVDGVGLLRAEFMMAEIGEHPKKVIKEKRQKEYIDKLAERMGIFCRAFGNRPVVYRASDFKTNEYQSLKDGDLYEPQESNPMLGFRGAYRYIVDEKVFSLELEAIKKVRNKMGLKNLWLMIPFVRTPGELLQVKKIVTSEGLIRSNSFKLWMMVEIPSNVILLEEFLKVGIDGVSIGSNDLTMLIMGTDRDNNEVASVFDERNPAVLWALEKTIKICNKNNITCSICGQGPSEYADLVEKLVEFGITSISVNPDAIERTRELIYNAELKIISN
;
A
#
# COMPACT_ATOMS: atom_id res chain seq x y z
N MET A 1 -3.75 39.47 26.39
CA MET A 1 -4.86 38.53 26.70
C MET A 1 -4.42 37.17 26.19
N THR A 2 -4.08 36.25 27.09
CA THR A 2 -3.75 34.86 26.74
C THR A 2 -4.99 34.21 26.12
N ALA A 3 -4.86 33.71 24.89
CA ALA A 3 -5.96 33.02 24.21
C ALA A 3 -6.48 31.89 25.11
N GLN A 4 -7.77 31.92 25.40
CA GLN A 4 -8.43 30.94 26.25
C GLN A 4 -8.33 29.57 25.56
N LYS A 5 -7.59 28.61 26.15
CA LYS A 5 -7.46 27.25 25.60
C LYS A 5 -8.86 26.62 25.51
N LYS A 6 -9.36 26.39 24.29
CA LYS A 6 -10.64 25.73 23.99
C LYS A 6 -10.41 24.23 23.84
N PHE A 7 -11.08 23.39 24.63
CA PHE A 7 -10.88 21.94 24.62
C PHE A 7 -11.94 21.16 23.84
N VAL A 8 -13.13 21.73 23.64
CA VAL A 8 -14.27 21.10 22.97
C VAL A 8 -14.67 21.84 21.70
N TYR A 9 -14.83 21.13 20.60
CA TYR A 9 -15.25 21.66 19.30
C TYR A 9 -16.52 20.93 18.82
N TRP A 10 -17.56 21.67 18.45
CA TRP A 10 -18.75 21.08 17.82
C TRP A 10 -18.45 20.68 16.38
N PHE A 11 -19.12 19.67 15.84
CA PHE A 11 -18.94 19.30 14.43
C PHE A 11 -19.18 20.48 13.46
N SER A 12 -20.03 21.44 13.84
CA SER A 12 -20.26 22.66 13.06
C SER A 12 -19.13 23.69 13.09
N GLU A 13 -18.09 23.48 13.89
CA GLU A 13 -16.98 24.43 14.10
C GLU A 13 -15.67 23.95 13.48
N ILE A 14 -15.67 22.78 12.84
CA ILE A 14 -14.46 22.11 12.32
C ILE A 14 -14.73 21.53 10.93
N ASP A 15 -13.67 21.33 10.17
CA ASP A 15 -13.71 20.73 8.83
C ASP A 15 -12.53 19.77 8.60
N LYS A 16 -12.36 19.31 7.35
CA LYS A 16 -11.30 18.38 6.97
C LYS A 16 -9.88 18.88 7.27
N ASP A 17 -9.65 20.19 7.37
CA ASP A 17 -8.33 20.79 7.54
C ASP A 17 -7.90 20.85 9.03
N ASP A 18 -8.80 20.55 9.96
CA ASP A 18 -8.56 20.54 11.41
C ASP A 18 -7.96 19.22 11.96
N GLY A 19 -7.43 18.35 11.10
CA GLY A 19 -6.94 17.01 11.49
C GLY A 19 -5.92 17.02 12.65
N ALA A 20 -5.05 18.02 12.74
CA ALA A 20 -4.10 18.16 13.84
C ALA A 20 -4.77 18.45 15.20
N LEU A 21 -5.95 19.08 15.19
CA LEU A 21 -6.69 19.50 16.38
C LEU A 21 -7.65 18.41 16.87
N VAL A 22 -8.36 17.76 15.93
CA VAL A 22 -9.48 16.85 16.21
C VAL A 22 -9.28 15.42 15.70
N GLY A 23 -8.12 15.12 15.12
CA GLY A 23 -7.82 13.86 14.48
C GLY A 23 -8.61 13.64 13.19
N GLY A 24 -8.19 12.63 12.42
CA GLY A 24 -8.72 12.35 11.08
C GLY A 24 -10.23 12.09 11.05
N LYS A 25 -10.72 11.20 11.93
CA LYS A 25 -12.16 10.92 12.05
C LYS A 25 -12.96 12.15 12.48
N GLY A 26 -12.37 12.95 13.36
CA GLY A 26 -13.00 14.17 13.87
C GLY A 26 -13.22 15.21 12.78
N ALA A 27 -12.16 15.47 12.01
CA ALA A 27 -12.18 16.38 10.87
C ALA A 27 -13.22 15.93 9.81
N ASN A 28 -13.24 14.64 9.46
CA ASN A 28 -14.24 14.09 8.54
C ASN A 28 -15.68 14.16 9.06
N LEU A 29 -15.92 14.01 10.36
CA LEU A 29 -17.25 14.20 10.94
C LEU A 29 -17.71 15.65 10.82
N GLY A 30 -16.80 16.62 11.02
CA GLY A 30 -17.06 18.04 10.81
C GLY A 30 -17.42 18.36 9.36
N GLU A 31 -16.57 17.92 8.43
CA GLU A 31 -16.74 18.08 6.99
C GLU A 31 -18.12 17.58 6.52
N MET A 32 -18.47 16.33 6.88
CA MET A 32 -19.77 15.75 6.52
C MET A 32 -20.95 16.50 7.16
N TYR A 33 -20.80 16.97 8.40
CA TYR A 33 -21.84 17.71 9.10
C TYR A 33 -22.11 19.06 8.41
N ASN A 34 -21.06 19.78 8.02
CA ASN A 34 -21.14 21.06 7.32
C ASN A 34 -21.65 20.92 5.88
N LEU A 35 -21.39 19.77 5.24
CA LEU A 35 -21.97 19.41 3.93
C LEU A 35 -23.49 19.19 3.98
N GLY A 36 -24.10 19.08 5.18
CA GLY A 36 -25.53 18.84 5.35
C GLY A 36 -25.96 17.38 5.16
N VAL A 37 -24.99 16.45 5.20
CA VAL A 37 -25.26 15.01 5.27
C VAL A 37 -25.86 14.70 6.65
N PRO A 38 -26.78 13.72 6.80
CA PRO A 38 -27.41 13.43 8.09
C PRO A 38 -26.45 12.74 9.07
N VAL A 39 -25.47 13.48 9.58
CA VAL A 39 -24.55 13.03 10.62
C VAL A 39 -25.23 13.21 11.98
N PRO A 40 -25.21 12.22 12.88
CA PRO A 40 -25.70 12.42 14.24
C PRO A 40 -24.91 13.54 14.92
N PRO A 41 -25.57 14.48 15.63
CA PRO A 41 -24.90 15.62 16.24
C PRO A 41 -23.91 15.14 17.31
N GLY A 42 -22.87 15.93 17.52
CA GLY A 42 -21.82 15.63 18.48
C GLY A 42 -20.80 16.74 18.58
N PHE A 43 -19.79 16.49 19.40
CA PHE A 43 -18.66 17.36 19.63
C PHE A 43 -17.39 16.52 19.75
N ILE A 44 -16.24 17.17 19.75
CA ILE A 44 -14.93 16.55 19.82
C ILE A 44 -14.17 17.14 21.00
N ILE A 45 -13.62 16.27 21.82
CA ILE A 45 -12.60 16.63 22.80
C ILE A 45 -11.27 16.64 22.05
N SER A 46 -10.65 17.81 21.93
CA SER A 46 -9.46 18.03 21.11
C SER A 46 -8.23 17.25 21.58
N ALA A 47 -7.26 17.07 20.68
CA ALA A 47 -5.94 16.57 21.03
C ALA A 47 -5.22 17.47 22.05
N GLY A 48 -5.50 18.77 22.05
CA GLY A 48 -4.99 19.71 23.06
C GLY A 48 -5.44 19.34 24.49
N ALA A 49 -6.66 18.81 24.66
CA ALA A 49 -7.14 18.33 25.96
C ALA A 49 -6.37 17.10 26.45
N TYR A 50 -5.99 16.21 25.53
CA TYR A 50 -5.14 15.06 25.84
C TYR A 50 -3.75 15.52 26.34
N PHE A 51 -3.10 16.42 25.60
CA PHE A 51 -1.78 16.91 26.00
C PHE A 51 -1.83 17.65 27.35
N HIS A 52 -2.85 18.47 27.57
CA HIS A 52 -3.07 19.16 28.85
C HIS A 52 -3.29 18.17 30.00
N PHE A 53 -4.04 17.09 29.77
CA PHE A 53 -4.21 16.00 30.75
C PHE A 53 -2.89 15.30 31.11
N ILE A 54 -2.04 15.02 30.12
CA ILE A 54 -0.71 14.40 30.33
C ILE A 54 0.21 15.33 31.13
N GLU A 55 0.19 16.63 30.81
CA GLU A 55 1.01 17.67 31.44
C GLU A 55 0.62 17.91 32.90
N GLU A 56 -0.66 18.18 33.18
CA GLU A 56 -1.17 18.49 34.52
C GLU A 56 -0.95 17.33 35.50
N ASN A 57 -1.09 16.10 35.04
CA ASN A 57 -0.87 14.90 35.84
C ASN A 57 0.61 14.45 35.88
N LYS A 58 1.52 15.17 35.20
CA LYS A 58 2.95 14.85 35.12
C LYS A 58 3.22 13.40 34.68
N LEU A 59 2.47 12.93 33.69
CA LEU A 59 2.49 11.52 33.27
C LEU A 59 3.65 11.18 32.35
N LYS A 60 4.24 12.17 31.68
CA LYS A 60 5.26 11.98 30.65
C LYS A 60 6.44 11.12 31.13
N ASP A 61 7.04 11.46 32.27
CA ASP A 61 8.23 10.77 32.76
C ASP A 61 7.93 9.32 33.15
N ARG A 62 6.79 9.09 33.80
CA ARG A 62 6.33 7.76 34.23
C ARG A 62 5.97 6.86 33.04
N ILE A 63 5.32 7.43 32.02
CA ILE A 63 5.04 6.71 30.77
C ILE A 63 6.36 6.33 30.08
N THR A 64 7.31 7.26 30.01
CA THR A 64 8.64 7.02 29.43
C THR A 64 9.38 5.89 30.14
N GLU A 65 9.32 5.84 31.48
CA GLU A 65 9.91 4.75 32.26
C GLU A 65 9.32 3.38 31.91
N TYR A 66 8.01 3.28 31.76
CA TYR A 66 7.37 2.02 31.35
C TYR A 66 7.65 1.66 29.89
N LEU A 67 7.83 2.64 29.00
CA LEU A 67 8.21 2.39 27.61
C LEU A 67 9.66 1.88 27.51
N LYS A 68 10.59 2.25 28.39
CA LYS A 68 11.97 1.70 28.34
C LYS A 68 12.08 0.18 28.50
N ILE A 69 11.01 -0.48 28.98
CA ILE A 69 10.96 -1.93 29.18
C ILE A 69 10.64 -2.67 27.86
N THR A 70 10.12 -1.98 26.84
CA THR A 70 9.75 -2.60 25.57
C THR A 70 10.98 -3.09 24.81
N ASP A 71 10.85 -4.27 24.21
CA ASP A 71 11.89 -4.91 23.42
C ASP A 71 11.26 -5.59 22.20
N LYS A 72 11.70 -5.21 21.00
CA LYS A 72 11.25 -5.78 19.71
C LYS A 72 11.43 -7.29 19.65
N ASN A 73 12.38 -7.87 20.37
CA ASN A 73 12.63 -9.31 20.41
C ASN A 73 11.79 -10.04 21.48
N ARG A 74 11.07 -9.30 22.34
CA ARG A 74 10.21 -9.87 23.40
C ARG A 74 8.79 -9.27 23.34
N PRO A 75 7.88 -9.83 22.52
CA PRO A 75 6.52 -9.30 22.36
C PRO A 75 5.70 -9.15 23.66
N GLU A 76 6.00 -9.95 24.70
CA GLU A 76 5.31 -9.80 26.00
C GLU A 76 5.61 -8.45 26.68
N SER A 77 6.79 -7.86 26.44
CA SER A 77 7.21 -6.58 27.04
C SER A 77 6.27 -5.43 26.69
N TYR A 78 5.75 -5.39 25.46
CA TYR A 78 4.76 -4.40 25.00
C TYR A 78 3.42 -4.54 25.74
N THR A 79 3.05 -5.77 26.08
CA THR A 79 1.82 -6.04 26.84
C THR A 79 1.99 -5.56 28.28
N GLU A 80 3.10 -5.91 28.92
CA GLU A 80 3.43 -5.45 30.28
C GLU A 80 3.50 -3.92 30.40
N SER A 81 4.16 -3.26 29.42
CA SER A 81 4.27 -1.80 29.36
C SER A 81 2.90 -1.15 29.15
N SER A 82 2.12 -1.67 28.18
CA SER A 82 0.77 -1.20 27.88
C SER A 82 -0.15 -1.26 29.10
N GLU A 83 -0.18 -2.37 29.84
CA GLU A 83 -1.02 -2.52 31.02
C GLU A 83 -0.69 -1.49 32.11
N LYS A 84 0.59 -1.25 32.36
CA LYS A 84 1.06 -0.24 33.34
C LYS A 84 0.67 1.17 32.92
N ILE A 85 0.89 1.54 31.66
CA ILE A 85 0.56 2.86 31.13
C ILE A 85 -0.95 3.10 31.10
N LYS A 86 -1.73 2.10 30.67
CA LYS A 86 -3.19 2.20 30.64
C LYS A 86 -3.77 2.35 32.04
N LYS A 87 -3.26 1.60 33.03
CA LYS A 87 -3.66 1.76 34.44
C LYS A 87 -3.33 3.16 34.95
N LEU A 88 -2.14 3.66 34.64
CA LEU A 88 -1.72 5.02 35.00
C LEU A 88 -2.68 6.09 34.46
N ILE A 89 -2.98 6.05 33.15
CA ILE A 89 -3.89 7.00 32.50
C ILE A 89 -5.31 6.89 33.07
N THR A 90 -5.84 5.68 33.21
CA THR A 90 -7.21 5.46 33.69
C THR A 90 -7.43 5.84 35.15
N SER A 91 -6.37 5.80 35.98
CA SER A 91 -6.40 6.25 37.37
C SER A 91 -6.16 7.75 37.58
N SER A 92 -5.69 8.48 36.56
CA SER A 92 -5.34 9.89 36.70
C SER A 92 -6.57 10.80 36.58
N PRO A 93 -6.70 11.85 37.41
CA PRO A 93 -7.85 12.76 37.36
C PRO A 93 -7.87 13.59 36.07
N ILE A 94 -9.07 13.79 35.50
CA ILE A 94 -9.26 14.73 34.39
C ILE A 94 -9.28 16.15 34.98
N PRO A 95 -8.49 17.10 34.44
CA PRO A 95 -8.50 18.49 34.90
C PRO A 95 -9.92 19.10 34.97
N PRO A 96 -10.26 19.87 36.02
CA PRO A 96 -11.60 20.43 36.22
C PRO A 96 -12.13 21.27 35.05
N GLU A 97 -11.26 21.99 34.36
CA GLU A 97 -11.57 22.82 33.20
C GLU A 97 -12.00 21.98 31.99
N ILE A 98 -11.31 20.87 31.72
CA ILE A 98 -11.68 19.93 30.65
C ILE A 98 -13.01 19.28 30.99
N SER A 99 -13.13 18.69 32.18
CA SER A 99 -14.37 18.01 32.59
C SER A 99 -15.58 18.95 32.56
N ARG A 100 -15.45 20.19 33.03
CA ARG A 100 -16.53 21.18 32.97
C ARG A 100 -16.97 21.49 31.55
N GLU A 101 -16.03 21.67 30.62
CA GLU A 101 -16.33 21.96 29.21
C GLU A 101 -17.01 20.77 28.53
N VAL A 102 -16.50 19.55 28.77
CA VAL A 102 -17.07 18.31 28.22
C VAL A 102 -18.47 18.04 28.77
N LEU A 103 -18.70 18.18 30.07
CA LEU A 103 -20.02 17.97 30.68
C LEU A 103 -21.02 19.03 30.24
N LYS A 104 -20.59 20.30 30.07
CA LYS A 104 -21.43 21.36 29.49
C LYS A 104 -21.82 21.03 28.04
N ALA A 105 -20.89 20.52 27.24
CA ALA A 105 -21.18 20.10 25.87
C ALA A 105 -22.11 18.88 25.80
N TYR A 106 -21.89 17.89 26.66
CA TYR A 106 -22.74 16.70 26.80
C TYR A 106 -24.16 17.06 27.24
N ALA A 107 -24.33 17.94 28.23
CA ALA A 107 -25.62 18.46 28.63
C ALA A 107 -26.32 19.22 27.48
N ARG A 108 -25.59 20.03 26.70
CA ARG A 108 -26.13 20.70 25.52
C ARG A 108 -26.58 19.71 24.43
N LEU A 109 -25.90 18.58 24.27
CA LEU A 109 -26.22 17.55 23.27
C LEU A 109 -27.52 16.79 23.59
N GLY A 110 -27.84 16.61 24.87
CA GLY A 110 -29.02 15.86 25.36
C GLY A 110 -30.17 16.70 25.94
N GLY A 111 -29.93 17.96 26.31
CA GLY A 111 -30.84 18.78 27.12
C GLY A 111 -30.91 18.30 28.57
N LEU A 112 -32.06 18.46 29.23
CA LEU A 112 -32.34 17.98 30.60
C LEU A 112 -32.41 16.43 30.74
N LYS A 113 -32.14 15.69 29.66
CA LYS A 113 -32.23 14.22 29.62
C LYS A 113 -30.88 13.65 29.19
N ASP A 114 -30.32 12.79 30.01
CA ASP A 114 -29.10 12.04 29.69
C ASP A 114 -29.25 11.29 28.35
N VAL A 115 -28.46 11.69 27.36
CA VAL A 115 -28.48 11.11 26.02
C VAL A 115 -27.41 10.03 25.90
N TYR A 116 -27.72 8.91 25.23
CA TYR A 116 -26.69 7.93 24.91
C TYR A 116 -25.75 8.49 23.85
N VAL A 117 -24.45 8.34 24.05
CA VAL A 117 -23.41 8.74 23.10
C VAL A 117 -22.49 7.56 22.75
N ALA A 118 -21.93 7.63 21.55
CA ALA A 118 -20.75 6.89 21.14
C ALA A 118 -19.52 7.77 21.43
N VAL A 119 -18.53 7.19 22.10
CA VAL A 119 -17.25 7.84 22.40
C VAL A 119 -16.18 7.09 21.62
N ARG A 120 -15.53 7.77 20.68
CA ARG A 120 -14.60 7.16 19.71
C ARG A 120 -13.21 7.76 19.87
N SER A 121 -12.19 7.00 19.50
CA SER A 121 -10.83 7.50 19.36
C SER A 121 -10.61 8.06 17.95
N SER A 122 -9.90 9.20 17.86
CA SER A 122 -9.52 9.89 16.63
C SER A 122 -8.08 10.40 16.80
N ALA A 123 -7.10 9.68 16.26
CA ALA A 123 -5.70 10.07 16.42
C ALA A 123 -5.31 11.17 15.41
N THR A 124 -4.38 12.05 15.80
CA THR A 124 -3.88 13.13 14.91
C THR A 124 -3.02 12.62 13.75
N ALA A 125 -2.57 11.36 13.82
CA ALA A 125 -1.75 10.70 12.82
C ALA A 125 -2.50 9.54 12.10
N GLU A 126 -3.83 9.50 12.22
CA GLU A 126 -4.64 8.36 11.75
C GLU A 126 -4.76 8.23 10.22
N ASP A 127 -4.61 9.33 9.50
CA ASP A 127 -4.82 9.42 8.05
C ASP A 127 -3.50 9.62 7.26
N LEU A 128 -2.33 9.33 7.87
CA LEU A 128 -1.08 9.30 7.11
C LEU A 128 -1.15 8.16 6.06
N PRO A 129 -0.71 8.39 4.80
CA PRO A 129 -0.84 7.42 3.70
C PRO A 129 -0.29 6.01 4.02
N ASP A 130 0.72 5.93 4.88
CA ASP A 130 1.38 4.68 5.31
C ASP A 130 0.87 4.11 6.66
N ALA A 131 -0.07 4.79 7.33
CA ALA A 131 -0.47 4.46 8.70
C ALA A 131 -1.97 4.17 8.80
N SER A 132 -2.42 3.04 8.25
CA SER A 132 -3.77 2.56 8.54
C SER A 132 -3.86 1.98 9.97
N PHE A 133 -4.25 2.80 10.94
CA PHE A 133 -4.58 2.34 12.30
C PHE A 133 -5.93 1.59 12.35
N ALA A 134 -6.37 1.01 11.23
CA ALA A 134 -7.67 0.40 11.06
C ALA A 134 -7.90 -0.72 12.08
N GLY A 135 -8.99 -0.61 12.84
CA GLY A 135 -9.42 -1.63 13.81
C GLY A 135 -8.61 -1.71 15.11
N GLN A 136 -7.64 -0.82 15.35
CA GLN A 136 -6.82 -0.85 16.58
C GLN A 136 -7.34 0.06 17.70
N GLN A 137 -8.27 0.96 17.40
CA GLN A 137 -8.75 2.01 18.31
C GLN A 137 -10.09 1.64 18.98
N ARG A 138 -10.29 2.11 20.22
CA ARG A 138 -11.44 1.76 21.07
C ARG A 138 -12.65 2.64 20.78
N THR A 139 -13.80 2.01 20.55
CA THR A 139 -15.11 2.67 20.49
C THR A 139 -15.98 2.19 21.64
N PHE A 140 -16.58 3.14 22.37
CA PHE A 140 -17.52 2.86 23.45
C PHE A 140 -18.91 3.29 23.03
N LEU A 141 -19.83 2.33 22.93
CA LEU A 141 -21.21 2.57 22.53
C LEU A 141 -22.13 2.65 23.75
N ASN A 142 -23.26 3.34 23.58
CA ASN A 142 -24.30 3.44 24.61
C ASN A 142 -23.78 3.98 25.96
N VAL A 143 -22.82 4.91 25.91
CA VAL A 143 -22.35 5.64 27.08
C VAL A 143 -23.43 6.62 27.50
N LYS A 144 -23.79 6.60 28.78
CA LYS A 144 -24.81 7.47 29.37
C LYS A 144 -24.39 7.93 30.76
N GLY A 145 -24.57 9.23 31.00
CA GLY A 145 -24.31 9.89 32.26
C GLY A 145 -22.87 10.35 32.41
N ASP A 146 -22.69 11.44 33.15
CA ASP A 146 -21.44 12.18 33.32
C ASP A 146 -20.27 11.28 33.74
N ALA A 147 -20.48 10.45 34.78
CA ALA A 147 -19.45 9.57 35.31
C ALA A 147 -18.95 8.56 34.26
N ARG A 148 -19.87 7.96 33.49
CA ARG A 148 -19.51 6.97 32.47
C ARG A 148 -18.86 7.61 31.25
N LEU A 149 -19.26 8.84 30.90
CA LEU A 149 -18.60 9.62 29.86
C LEU A 149 -17.15 9.90 30.24
N MET A 150 -16.88 10.36 31.48
CA MET A 150 -15.51 10.61 31.93
C MET A 150 -14.65 9.35 31.97
N ILE A 151 -15.23 8.19 32.32
CA ILE A 151 -14.53 6.90 32.24
C ILE A 151 -14.17 6.59 30.78
N ALA A 152 -15.13 6.68 29.86
CA ALA A 152 -14.91 6.40 28.44
C ALA A 152 -13.85 7.33 27.81
N VAL A 153 -13.78 8.60 28.26
CA VAL A 153 -12.76 9.56 27.85
C VAL A 153 -11.36 9.09 28.25
N ARG A 154 -11.17 8.69 29.52
CA ARG A 154 -9.88 8.13 29.98
C ARG A 154 -9.51 6.85 29.27
N GLU A 155 -10.48 5.97 29.03
CA GLU A 155 -10.24 4.71 28.31
C GLU A 155 -9.87 4.96 26.85
N CYS A 156 -10.44 5.97 26.19
CA CYS A 156 -10.01 6.40 24.87
C CYS A 156 -8.56 6.88 24.89
N TRP A 157 -8.19 7.82 25.78
CA TRP A 157 -6.79 8.27 25.88
C TRP A 157 -5.82 7.13 26.19
N ALA A 158 -6.22 6.19 27.07
CA ALA A 158 -5.43 5.01 27.36
C ALA A 158 -5.26 4.09 26.14
N SER A 159 -6.23 4.06 25.22
CA SER A 159 -6.16 3.24 24.01
C SER A 159 -5.05 3.64 23.05
N LEU A 160 -4.52 4.87 23.18
CA LEU A 160 -3.33 5.29 22.44
C LEU A 160 -2.14 4.37 22.77
N PHE A 161 -2.10 3.78 23.95
CA PHE A 161 -1.04 2.90 24.44
C PHE A 161 -1.43 1.41 24.45
N GLU A 162 -2.33 0.95 23.56
CA GLU A 162 -2.50 -0.50 23.33
C GLU A 162 -1.19 -1.14 22.81
N PRO A 163 -0.91 -2.43 23.07
CA PRO A 163 0.40 -3.03 22.77
C PRO A 163 0.81 -2.87 21.30
N ARG A 164 -0.13 -3.06 20.38
CA ARG A 164 0.08 -2.88 18.94
C ARG A 164 0.39 -1.43 18.56
N ALA A 165 -0.25 -0.47 19.22
CA ALA A 165 -0.04 0.94 18.98
C ALA A 165 1.33 1.41 19.52
N ILE A 166 1.77 0.87 20.65
CA ILE A 166 3.13 1.09 21.17
C ILE A 166 4.16 0.52 20.20
N PHE A 167 4.06 -0.78 19.89
CA PHE A 167 4.95 -1.47 18.95
C PHE A 167 5.06 -0.73 17.62
N TYR A 168 3.93 -0.35 17.03
CA TYR A 168 3.91 0.35 15.75
C TYR A 168 4.64 1.70 15.81
N ARG A 169 4.45 2.49 16.87
CA ARG A 169 5.15 3.77 17.01
C ARG A 169 6.64 3.59 17.21
N GLU A 170 7.08 2.62 17.98
CA GLU A 170 8.50 2.31 18.16
C GLU A 170 9.14 1.69 16.91
N GLU A 171 8.37 0.95 16.11
CA GLU A 171 8.80 0.43 14.82
C GLU A 171 9.00 1.56 13.81
N LYS A 172 8.08 2.53 13.77
CA LYS A 172 8.11 3.70 12.88
C LYS A 172 8.94 4.88 13.40
N GLY A 173 9.52 4.78 14.60
CA GLY A 173 10.29 5.87 15.22
C GLY A 173 9.43 7.10 15.60
N PHE A 174 8.11 6.93 15.77
CA PHE A 174 7.23 8.03 16.16
C PHE A 174 7.35 8.33 17.66
N ASP A 175 7.59 9.60 17.99
CA ASP A 175 7.54 10.08 19.36
C ASP A 175 6.13 9.90 19.95
N HIS A 176 6.04 9.08 21.00
CA HIS A 176 4.79 8.79 21.73
C HIS A 176 4.09 10.05 22.27
N PHE A 177 4.82 11.15 22.46
CA PHE A 177 4.31 12.39 23.00
C PHE A 177 4.02 13.46 21.94
N LYS A 178 4.33 13.21 20.66
CA LYS A 178 3.90 14.08 19.54
C LYS A 178 2.56 13.65 18.95
N VAL A 179 2.16 12.39 19.15
CA VAL A 179 0.86 11.88 18.71
C VAL A 179 -0.20 12.20 19.76
N GLY A 180 -1.22 12.97 19.36
CA GLY A 180 -2.36 13.30 20.19
C GLY A 180 -3.55 12.39 19.87
N LEU A 181 -4.47 12.27 20.84
CA LEU A 181 -5.74 11.60 20.63
C LEU A 181 -6.90 12.54 20.95
N ALA A 182 -7.65 12.87 19.91
CA ALA A 182 -8.95 13.51 20.03
C ALA A 182 -10.06 12.47 20.20
N ILE A 183 -11.19 12.90 20.76
CA ILE A 183 -12.30 12.01 21.12
C ILE A 183 -13.60 12.59 20.59
N PRO A 184 -14.11 12.09 19.45
CA PRO A 184 -15.47 12.35 19.02
C PRO A 184 -16.49 11.76 20.00
N VAL A 185 -17.37 12.60 20.52
CA VAL A 185 -18.53 12.26 21.35
C VAL A 185 -19.78 12.54 20.51
N GLN A 186 -20.36 11.48 19.97
CA GLN A 186 -21.45 11.56 19.00
C GLN A 186 -22.73 10.98 19.60
N LYS A 187 -23.88 11.62 19.35
CA LYS A 187 -25.19 11.10 19.77
C LYS A 187 -25.43 9.71 19.18
N MET A 188 -25.73 8.75 20.06
CA MET A 188 -25.90 7.36 19.67
C MET A 188 -27.24 7.15 18.96
N ILE A 189 -27.18 6.60 17.74
CA ILE A 189 -28.36 6.14 17.01
C ILE A 189 -28.62 4.68 17.35
N GLN A 190 -29.79 4.41 17.93
CA GLN A 190 -30.26 3.04 18.18
C GLN A 190 -30.68 2.40 16.86
N SER A 191 -29.69 1.82 16.20
CA SER A 191 -29.80 1.34 14.84
C SER A 191 -30.70 0.11 14.77
N LEU A 192 -31.75 0.19 13.95
CA LEU A 192 -32.47 -0.99 13.49
C LEU A 192 -31.59 -1.79 12.52
N LEU A 193 -30.92 -1.06 11.62
CA LEU A 193 -30.01 -1.58 10.62
C LEU A 193 -28.75 -0.70 10.60
N SER A 194 -27.64 -1.29 10.22
CA SER A 194 -26.38 -0.59 10.00
C SER A 194 -25.64 -1.24 8.84
N GLY A 195 -24.65 -0.54 8.29
CA GLY A 195 -24.00 -1.04 7.11
C GLY A 195 -22.80 -0.21 6.69
N ILE A 196 -22.20 -0.66 5.60
CA ILE A 196 -21.04 -0.05 4.97
C ILE A 196 -21.39 0.17 3.49
N ILE A 197 -20.95 1.28 2.91
CA ILE A 197 -21.10 1.59 1.49
C ILE A 197 -19.72 1.88 0.92
N PHE A 198 -19.36 1.16 -0.14
CA PHE A 198 -18.22 1.52 -0.97
C PHE A 198 -18.73 2.22 -2.22
N THR A 199 -18.15 3.38 -2.55
CA THR A 199 -18.48 4.13 -3.78
C THR A 199 -17.63 3.69 -4.97
N CYS A 200 -17.21 2.44 -4.96
CA CYS A 200 -16.61 1.65 -6.02
C CYS A 200 -16.83 0.19 -5.60
N ASP A 201 -16.63 -0.76 -6.51
CA ASP A 201 -16.48 -2.15 -6.09
C ASP A 201 -15.09 -2.32 -5.45
N PRO A 202 -14.97 -2.70 -4.16
CA PRO A 202 -13.67 -2.85 -3.50
C PRO A 202 -12.98 -4.19 -3.86
N VAL A 203 -13.66 -5.09 -4.56
CA VAL A 203 -13.17 -6.40 -5.01
C VAL A 203 -12.64 -6.30 -6.43
N THR A 204 -13.45 -5.80 -7.36
CA THR A 204 -13.03 -5.62 -8.76
C THR A 204 -12.23 -4.33 -8.92
N GLY A 205 -12.62 -3.24 -8.24
CA GLY A 205 -12.07 -1.91 -8.47
C GLY A 205 -12.91 -1.08 -9.45
N GLU A 206 -14.02 -1.63 -9.93
CA GLU A 206 -14.95 -0.94 -10.82
C GLU A 206 -15.47 0.37 -10.19
N LYS A 207 -15.04 1.49 -10.76
CA LYS A 207 -15.37 2.84 -10.26
C LYS A 207 -16.81 3.25 -10.58
N ASN A 208 -17.48 2.58 -11.51
CA ASN A 208 -18.88 2.82 -11.89
C ASN A 208 -19.89 2.07 -11.00
N LYS A 209 -19.45 1.29 -10.00
CA LYS A 209 -20.33 0.57 -9.08
C LYS A 209 -20.40 1.20 -7.69
N ILE A 210 -21.49 0.94 -6.98
CA ILE A 210 -21.65 1.20 -5.55
C ILE A 210 -22.03 -0.11 -4.88
N VAL A 211 -21.30 -0.48 -3.83
CA VAL A 211 -21.60 -1.64 -2.99
C VAL A 211 -22.26 -1.16 -1.70
N VAL A 212 -23.44 -1.67 -1.38
CA VAL A 212 -24.13 -1.42 -0.11
C VAL A 212 -24.26 -2.73 0.65
N ASP A 213 -23.59 -2.83 1.79
CA ASP A 213 -23.66 -3.97 2.69
C ASP A 213 -24.47 -3.62 3.96
N VAL A 214 -25.42 -4.48 4.36
CA VAL A 214 -26.35 -4.17 5.46
C VAL A 214 -26.50 -5.33 6.46
N ILE A 215 -26.56 -4.99 7.75
CA ILE A 215 -26.82 -5.90 8.87
C ILE A 215 -27.94 -5.38 9.79
N TYR A 216 -28.53 -6.27 10.59
CA TYR A 216 -29.38 -5.89 11.72
C TYR A 216 -28.55 -5.41 12.91
N GLY A 217 -29.06 -4.40 13.62
CA GLY A 217 -28.47 -3.86 14.85
C GLY A 217 -27.37 -2.85 14.61
N LEU A 218 -26.48 -2.68 15.60
CA LEU A 218 -25.33 -1.76 15.56
C LEU A 218 -24.20 -2.26 14.64
N GLY A 219 -23.45 -1.33 14.06
CA GLY A 219 -22.50 -1.55 12.97
C GLY A 219 -21.21 -2.28 13.33
N ASP A 220 -20.84 -2.40 14.61
CA ASP A 220 -19.56 -2.98 15.01
C ASP A 220 -19.37 -4.41 14.47
N LEU A 221 -20.44 -5.21 14.36
CA LEU A 221 -20.33 -6.57 13.82
C LEU A 221 -19.95 -6.61 12.34
N ILE A 222 -20.39 -5.63 11.53
CA ILE A 222 -20.02 -5.57 10.11
C ILE A 222 -18.62 -4.98 9.94
N VAL A 223 -18.27 -3.97 10.72
CA VAL A 223 -16.92 -3.38 10.70
C VAL A 223 -15.86 -4.43 11.08
N GLN A 224 -16.16 -5.31 12.04
CA GLN A 224 -15.29 -6.41 12.45
C GLN A 224 -15.39 -7.65 11.53
N GLY A 225 -16.32 -7.67 10.57
CA GLY A 225 -16.58 -8.82 9.70
C GLY A 225 -17.09 -10.06 10.44
N GLU A 226 -17.68 -9.92 11.63
CA GLU A 226 -18.19 -11.05 12.44
C GLU A 226 -19.48 -11.66 11.87
N VAL A 227 -20.21 -10.90 11.05
CA VAL A 227 -21.46 -11.31 10.42
C VAL A 227 -21.40 -11.08 8.91
N THR A 228 -22.08 -11.93 8.15
CA THR A 228 -22.22 -11.79 6.70
C THR A 228 -23.39 -10.84 6.40
N PRO A 229 -23.17 -9.69 5.74
CA PRO A 229 -24.21 -8.70 5.44
C PRO A 229 -25.10 -9.13 4.26
N ASP A 230 -26.28 -8.51 4.12
CA ASP A 230 -26.93 -8.45 2.81
C ASP A 230 -26.09 -7.58 1.89
N HIS A 231 -25.91 -8.01 0.66
CA HIS A 231 -25.05 -7.33 -0.31
C HIS A 231 -25.86 -6.83 -1.50
N TYR A 232 -25.68 -5.56 -1.85
CA TYR A 232 -26.30 -4.91 -3.01
C TYR A 232 -25.22 -4.28 -3.88
N LEU A 233 -25.17 -4.66 -5.15
CA LEU A 233 -24.33 -4.03 -6.16
C LEU A 233 -25.19 -3.14 -7.04
N ILE A 234 -24.84 -1.86 -7.14
CA ILE A 234 -25.66 -0.82 -7.77
C ILE A 234 -24.84 -0.11 -8.84
N ASP A 235 -25.40 0.12 -10.01
CA ASP A 235 -24.76 0.91 -11.06
C ASP A 235 -24.85 2.41 -10.74
N LYS A 236 -23.75 3.17 -10.89
CA LYS A 236 -23.76 4.61 -10.61
C LYS A 236 -24.52 5.43 -11.64
N SER A 237 -24.64 4.95 -12.88
CA SER A 237 -25.19 5.74 -13.98
C SER A 237 -26.69 6.00 -13.80
N ASP A 238 -27.44 4.98 -13.42
CA ASP A 238 -28.90 5.03 -13.27
C ASP A 238 -29.40 4.57 -11.88
N PHE A 239 -28.50 4.13 -10.99
CA PHE A 239 -28.81 3.54 -9.69
C PHE A 239 -29.61 2.23 -9.77
N ALA A 240 -29.54 1.49 -10.90
CA ALA A 240 -30.12 0.16 -11.00
C ALA A 240 -29.38 -0.83 -10.10
N ILE A 241 -30.14 -1.69 -9.41
CA ILE A 241 -29.57 -2.77 -8.60
C ILE A 241 -29.22 -3.92 -9.54
N ILE A 242 -27.92 -4.13 -9.76
CA ILE A 242 -27.38 -5.19 -10.62
C ILE A 242 -27.49 -6.54 -9.91
N ARG A 243 -27.11 -6.59 -8.62
CA ARG A 243 -27.07 -7.82 -7.84
C ARG A 243 -27.57 -7.58 -6.43
N LYS A 244 -28.32 -8.55 -5.90
CA LYS A 244 -28.84 -8.55 -4.54
C LYS A 244 -28.67 -9.93 -3.92
N ILE A 245 -27.87 -10.01 -2.85
CA ILE A 245 -27.57 -11.26 -2.14
C ILE A 245 -28.03 -11.09 -0.68
N PRO A 246 -29.23 -11.57 -0.32
CA PRO A 246 -29.64 -11.58 1.08
C PRO A 246 -28.85 -12.64 1.87
N SER A 247 -28.52 -12.33 3.12
CA SER A 247 -27.76 -13.20 4.00
C SER A 247 -28.53 -13.58 5.26
N VAL A 248 -28.29 -14.80 5.75
CA VAL A 248 -28.82 -15.25 7.03
C VAL A 248 -28.04 -14.61 8.17
N GLN A 249 -28.70 -13.76 8.97
CA GLN A 249 -28.09 -13.16 10.15
C GLN A 249 -28.78 -13.66 11.42
N LYS A 250 -28.07 -14.45 12.25
CA LYS A 250 -28.60 -15.03 13.49
C LYS A 250 -28.48 -14.12 14.71
N VAL A 251 -27.52 -13.20 14.69
CA VAL A 251 -27.14 -12.37 15.83
C VAL A 251 -27.00 -10.91 15.44
N GLN A 252 -27.33 -10.01 16.34
CA GLN A 252 -27.21 -8.55 16.18
C GLN A 252 -26.70 -7.92 17.47
N LEU A 253 -26.01 -6.78 17.37
CA LEU A 253 -25.73 -5.95 18.53
C LEU A 253 -26.91 -5.01 18.77
N ALA A 254 -27.41 -5.01 19.99
CA ALA A 254 -28.52 -4.16 20.40
C ALA A 254 -28.26 -3.59 21.80
N LYS A 255 -28.89 -2.44 22.08
CA LYS A 255 -28.93 -1.91 23.44
C LYS A 255 -29.97 -2.67 24.24
N VAL A 256 -29.54 -3.31 25.32
CA VAL A 256 -30.40 -3.88 26.36
C VAL A 256 -30.05 -3.18 27.66
N ASN A 257 -31.03 -2.51 28.26
CA ASN A 257 -30.83 -1.54 29.34
C ASN A 257 -29.82 -0.45 28.94
N ASP A 258 -28.66 -0.38 29.62
CA ASP A 258 -27.57 0.57 29.36
C ASP A 258 -26.31 -0.11 28.79
N ARG A 259 -26.46 -1.30 28.21
CA ARG A 259 -25.34 -2.08 27.67
C ARG A 259 -25.60 -2.48 26.23
N THR A 260 -24.53 -2.50 25.46
CA THR A 260 -24.48 -3.11 24.14
C THR A 260 -24.21 -4.60 24.34
N ILE A 261 -25.15 -5.45 23.93
CA ILE A 261 -24.98 -6.90 24.00
C ILE A 261 -25.37 -7.56 22.68
N LYS A 262 -24.82 -8.76 22.46
CA LYS A 262 -25.16 -9.61 21.33
C LYS A 262 -26.49 -10.30 21.64
N THR A 263 -27.47 -10.13 20.77
CA THR A 263 -28.82 -10.70 20.89
C THR A 263 -29.16 -11.49 19.64
N GLU A 264 -30.12 -12.42 19.74
CA GLU A 264 -30.59 -13.15 18.57
C GLU A 264 -31.49 -12.26 17.69
N VAL A 265 -31.34 -12.41 16.38
CA VAL A 265 -32.29 -11.88 15.40
C VAL A 265 -33.48 -12.84 15.35
N PRO A 266 -34.74 -12.37 15.42
CA PRO A 266 -35.91 -13.24 15.33
C PRO A 266 -35.88 -14.13 14.08
N ARG A 267 -36.16 -15.44 14.21
CA ARG A 267 -36.10 -16.42 13.10
C ARG A 267 -36.88 -15.98 11.86
N SER A 268 -38.01 -15.29 12.05
CA SER A 268 -38.85 -14.75 10.98
C SER A 268 -38.19 -13.63 10.14
N LYS A 269 -37.09 -13.03 10.63
CA LYS A 269 -36.33 -11.97 9.97
C LYS A 269 -34.96 -12.41 9.45
N GLN A 270 -34.42 -13.54 9.93
CA GLN A 270 -33.04 -13.93 9.66
C GLN A 270 -32.76 -14.11 8.15
N ASN A 271 -33.72 -14.65 7.39
CA ASN A 271 -33.55 -14.97 5.97
C ASN A 271 -34.21 -13.94 5.03
N LYS A 272 -34.60 -12.76 5.53
CA LYS A 272 -35.27 -11.73 4.72
C LYS A 272 -34.28 -10.61 4.37
N PRO A 273 -34.40 -10.01 3.17
CA PRO A 273 -33.72 -8.77 2.86
C PRO A 273 -33.98 -7.71 3.94
N LYS A 274 -32.91 -7.13 4.45
CA LYS A 274 -32.89 -6.18 5.57
C LYS A 274 -33.39 -4.79 5.15
N ILE A 275 -33.13 -4.40 3.90
CA ILE A 275 -33.61 -3.16 3.29
C ILE A 275 -34.40 -3.42 2.01
N THR A 276 -35.23 -2.44 1.65
CA THR A 276 -35.94 -2.40 0.37
C THR A 276 -35.04 -1.83 -0.73
N ASP A 277 -35.37 -2.10 -1.98
CA ASP A 277 -34.61 -1.61 -3.13
C ASP A 277 -34.61 -0.07 -3.19
N LYS A 278 -35.72 0.57 -2.84
CA LYS A 278 -35.81 2.04 -2.72
C LYS A 278 -34.84 2.61 -1.70
N GLU A 279 -34.58 1.89 -0.61
CA GLU A 279 -33.62 2.32 0.41
C GLU A 279 -32.18 2.08 -0.01
N ALA A 280 -31.90 0.97 -0.70
CA ALA A 280 -30.60 0.70 -1.29
C ALA A 280 -30.20 1.82 -2.26
N VAL A 281 -31.13 2.23 -3.14
CA VAL A 281 -30.94 3.36 -4.06
C VAL A 281 -30.78 4.68 -3.31
N LYS A 282 -31.55 4.91 -2.24
CA LYS A 282 -31.42 6.14 -1.43
C LYS A 282 -30.05 6.25 -0.75
N LEU A 283 -29.54 5.13 -0.22
CA LEU A 283 -28.20 5.03 0.34
C LEU A 283 -27.12 5.28 -0.73
N ALA A 284 -27.25 4.64 -1.90
CA ALA A 284 -26.32 4.82 -3.02
C ALA A 284 -26.27 6.28 -3.51
N LYS A 285 -27.42 6.95 -3.64
CA LYS A 285 -27.47 8.38 -4.01
C LYS A 285 -26.79 9.28 -2.99
N MET A 286 -26.91 8.97 -1.71
CA MET A 286 -26.23 9.71 -0.64
C MET A 286 -24.72 9.47 -0.68
N ALA A 287 -24.30 8.22 -0.86
CA ALA A 287 -22.90 7.84 -1.00
C ALA A 287 -22.24 8.50 -2.23
N GLN A 288 -22.98 8.61 -3.35
CA GLN A 288 -22.50 9.30 -4.54
C GLN A 288 -22.27 10.81 -4.30
N LYS A 289 -23.10 11.47 -3.49
CA LYS A 289 -22.87 12.88 -3.10
C LYS A 289 -21.58 13.03 -2.29
N LEU A 290 -21.33 12.12 -1.35
CA LEU A 290 -20.08 12.10 -0.59
C LEU A 290 -18.87 11.85 -1.52
N HIS A 291 -18.96 10.89 -2.44
CA HIS A 291 -17.92 10.66 -3.44
C HIS A 291 -17.62 11.91 -4.26
N GLN A 292 -18.65 12.61 -4.75
CA GLN A 292 -18.47 13.84 -5.54
C GLN A 292 -17.82 14.96 -4.73
N HIS A 293 -18.12 15.06 -3.44
CA HIS A 293 -17.54 16.06 -2.55
C HIS A 293 -16.05 15.81 -2.27
N TYR A 294 -15.68 14.55 -2.01
CA TYR A 294 -14.30 14.20 -1.69
C TYR A 294 -13.41 13.94 -2.92
N PHE A 295 -13.98 13.80 -4.12
CA PHE A 295 -13.28 13.55 -5.39
C PHE A 295 -12.53 12.21 -5.51
N PHE A 296 -12.67 11.31 -4.54
CA PHE A 296 -12.13 9.95 -4.60
C PHE A 296 -13.11 8.93 -3.99
N PRO A 297 -12.97 7.63 -4.31
CA PRO A 297 -13.83 6.60 -3.75
C PRO A 297 -13.78 6.57 -2.21
N GLN A 298 -14.97 6.54 -1.61
CA GLN A 298 -15.23 6.49 -0.18
C GLN A 298 -15.67 5.10 0.31
N ASP A 299 -15.22 4.74 1.51
CA ASP A 299 -15.73 3.73 2.43
C ASP A 299 -16.57 4.45 3.52
N ILE A 300 -17.89 4.23 3.52
CA ILE A 300 -18.86 4.98 4.30
C ILE A 300 -19.60 4.06 5.26
N GLU A 301 -19.56 4.37 6.56
CA GLU A 301 -20.37 3.69 7.56
C GLU A 301 -21.70 4.43 7.77
N PHE A 302 -22.81 3.69 7.81
CA PHE A 302 -24.14 4.26 8.01
C PHE A 302 -25.00 3.44 8.98
N CYS A 303 -26.08 4.07 9.45
CA CYS A 303 -27.13 3.38 10.18
C CYS A 303 -28.53 3.92 9.86
N LEU A 304 -29.53 3.06 10.05
CA LEU A 304 -30.95 3.41 10.01
C LEU A 304 -31.54 3.22 11.40
N ASP A 305 -32.21 4.26 11.90
CA ASP A 305 -32.93 4.16 13.17
C ASP A 305 -34.22 3.31 13.03
N LYS A 306 -34.98 3.17 14.13
CA LYS A 306 -36.26 2.45 14.14
C LYS A 306 -37.31 3.05 13.19
N LYS A 307 -37.19 4.32 12.82
CA LYS A 307 -38.05 5.02 11.84
C LYS A 307 -37.49 4.93 10.42
N ARG A 308 -36.40 4.17 10.21
CA ARG A 308 -35.68 4.01 8.94
C ARG A 308 -35.12 5.33 8.41
N LYS A 309 -34.83 6.29 9.30
CA LYS A 309 -34.08 7.50 8.97
C LYS A 309 -32.60 7.14 8.87
N ILE A 310 -31.99 7.53 7.74
CA ILE A 310 -30.57 7.28 7.44
C ILE A 310 -29.71 8.29 8.19
N PHE A 311 -28.61 7.79 8.76
CA PHE A 311 -27.54 8.59 9.33
C PHE A 311 -26.19 8.08 8.83
N ILE A 312 -25.29 8.99 8.47
CA ILE A 312 -23.89 8.66 8.15
C ILE A 312 -23.06 8.86 9.41
N VAL A 313 -22.26 7.85 9.77
CA VAL A 313 -21.49 7.86 11.03
C VAL A 313 -19.99 7.94 10.82
N GLN A 314 -19.49 7.63 9.62
CA GLN A 314 -18.08 7.78 9.25
C GLN A 314 -17.92 7.75 7.72
N THR A 315 -16.90 8.41 7.19
CA THR A 315 -16.42 8.25 5.81
C THR A 315 -14.90 8.30 5.80
N ARG A 316 -14.27 7.62 4.85
CA ARG A 316 -12.83 7.66 4.60
C ARG A 316 -12.50 7.24 3.15
N PRO A 317 -11.33 7.61 2.60
CA PRO A 317 -10.87 7.11 1.31
C PRO A 317 -10.78 5.57 1.27
N VAL A 318 -11.12 4.95 0.14
CA VAL A 318 -10.82 3.54 -0.14
C VAL A 318 -9.36 3.44 -0.58
N THR A 319 -8.50 2.84 0.24
CA THR A 319 -7.06 2.72 -0.03
C THR A 319 -6.66 1.41 -0.70
N THR A 320 -7.58 0.45 -0.82
CA THR A 320 -7.31 -0.92 -1.34
C THR A 320 -7.58 -1.10 -2.82
N LEU A 321 -7.87 -0.02 -3.57
CA LEU A 321 -8.22 -0.13 -4.99
C LEU A 321 -6.96 -0.41 -5.83
N LYS A 322 -6.78 -1.66 -6.23
CA LYS A 322 -5.99 -2.02 -7.41
C LYS A 322 -6.94 -1.99 -8.61
N GLU A 323 -6.61 -1.26 -9.66
CA GLU A 323 -7.47 -1.16 -10.86
C GLU A 323 -7.55 -2.52 -11.56
N SER A 324 -8.73 -3.17 -11.59
CA SER A 324 -9.00 -4.20 -12.59
C SER A 324 -9.20 -3.53 -13.94
N LYS A 325 -8.43 -3.93 -14.96
CA LYS A 325 -8.76 -3.62 -16.36
C LYS A 325 -9.10 -4.93 -17.08
N GLU A 326 -10.31 -4.98 -17.64
CA GLU A 326 -10.84 -6.08 -18.45
C GLU A 326 -10.06 -6.17 -19.77
N ASN A 327 -9.29 -7.25 -19.95
CA ASN A 327 -8.50 -7.49 -21.16
C ASN A 327 -9.22 -8.50 -22.08
N SER A 328 -9.39 -8.18 -23.36
CA SER A 328 -10.13 -9.01 -24.33
C SER A 328 -9.45 -10.35 -24.69
N TRP A 329 -8.16 -10.53 -24.40
CA TRP A 329 -7.46 -11.82 -24.49
C TRP A 329 -7.74 -12.73 -23.28
N GLU A 330 -7.95 -12.11 -22.10
CA GLU A 330 -8.36 -12.80 -20.88
C GLU A 330 -9.80 -13.28 -21.01
N ILE A 331 -10.69 -12.56 -21.71
CA ILE A 331 -12.05 -13.06 -22.00
C ILE A 331 -12.02 -14.39 -22.76
N LYS A 332 -11.08 -14.66 -23.67
CA LYS A 332 -11.02 -15.96 -24.38
C LYS A 332 -10.42 -17.10 -23.55
N GLN A 333 -9.55 -16.81 -22.57
CA GLN A 333 -9.03 -17.81 -21.63
C GLN A 333 -9.95 -18.00 -20.41
N MET A 334 -10.51 -16.92 -19.88
CA MET A 334 -11.62 -16.92 -18.92
C MET A 334 -12.83 -17.59 -19.52
N GLU A 335 -13.27 -17.34 -20.76
CA GLU A 335 -14.35 -18.11 -21.41
C GLU A 335 -14.00 -19.60 -21.46
N LYS A 336 -12.74 -19.98 -21.69
CA LYS A 336 -12.33 -21.39 -21.72
C LYS A 336 -12.32 -22.04 -20.33
N VAL A 337 -11.92 -21.29 -19.30
CA VAL A 337 -11.94 -21.70 -17.89
C VAL A 337 -13.37 -21.66 -17.32
N GLU A 338 -14.17 -20.68 -17.69
CA GLU A 338 -15.58 -20.48 -17.36
C GLU A 338 -16.43 -21.58 -18.02
N ASN A 339 -16.19 -21.93 -19.29
CA ASN A 339 -16.80 -23.10 -19.93
C ASN A 339 -16.40 -24.42 -19.21
N GLU A 340 -15.13 -24.58 -18.80
CA GLU A 340 -14.70 -25.75 -18.00
C GLU A 340 -15.26 -25.74 -16.56
N ILE A 341 -15.63 -24.56 -16.04
CA ILE A 341 -16.29 -24.36 -14.75
C ILE A 341 -17.81 -24.59 -14.86
N GLU A 342 -18.47 -24.20 -15.95
CA GLU A 342 -19.89 -24.41 -16.22
C GLU A 342 -20.22 -25.90 -16.34
N GLU A 343 -19.30 -26.71 -16.87
CA GLU A 343 -19.42 -28.17 -16.89
C GLU A 343 -19.21 -28.81 -15.50
N LYS A 344 -18.70 -28.07 -14.51
CA LYS A 344 -18.43 -28.58 -13.16
C LYS A 344 -19.59 -28.31 -12.21
N LYS A 345 -19.88 -29.32 -11.39
CA LYS A 345 -20.90 -29.21 -10.34
C LYS A 345 -20.46 -28.22 -9.25
N GLU A 346 -21.21 -27.13 -9.11
CA GLU A 346 -21.11 -26.21 -7.96
C GLU A 346 -21.36 -26.99 -6.66
N ILE A 347 -20.46 -26.83 -5.68
CA ILE A 347 -20.55 -27.44 -4.35
C ILE A 347 -21.07 -26.42 -3.33
N LEU A 348 -20.62 -25.16 -3.44
CA LEU A 348 -20.87 -24.13 -2.44
C LEU A 348 -20.73 -22.73 -3.06
N SER A 349 -21.32 -21.74 -2.40
CA SER A 349 -21.20 -20.32 -2.77
C SER A 349 -21.02 -19.46 -1.52
N GLY A 350 -20.37 -18.31 -1.66
CA GLY A 350 -20.22 -17.30 -0.61
C GLY A 350 -20.10 -15.89 -1.20
N GLN A 351 -19.68 -14.93 -0.38
CA GLN A 351 -19.41 -13.57 -0.83
C GLN A 351 -18.03 -13.50 -1.51
N PRO A 352 -17.93 -12.91 -2.71
CA PRO A 352 -16.66 -12.69 -3.39
C PRO A 352 -15.85 -11.66 -2.59
N ALA A 353 -14.70 -12.05 -2.05
CA ALA A 353 -13.91 -11.20 -1.18
C ALA A 353 -12.65 -10.68 -1.87
N SER A 354 -11.98 -11.53 -2.65
CA SER A 354 -10.79 -11.19 -3.43
C SER A 354 -10.87 -11.91 -4.78
N PRO A 355 -10.69 -11.20 -5.91
CA PRO A 355 -10.91 -11.74 -7.24
C PRO A 355 -9.86 -12.81 -7.62
N GLY A 356 -10.16 -13.55 -8.68
CA GLY A 356 -9.29 -14.55 -9.28
C GLY A 356 -9.77 -15.99 -9.09
N ILE A 357 -9.09 -16.93 -9.75
CA ILE A 357 -9.41 -18.36 -9.71
C ILE A 357 -8.25 -19.11 -9.09
N GLY A 358 -8.52 -19.96 -8.10
CA GLY A 358 -7.52 -20.84 -7.48
C GLY A 358 -8.05 -22.26 -7.39
N TRP A 359 -7.20 -23.26 -7.65
CA TRP A 359 -7.58 -24.66 -7.50
C TRP A 359 -6.47 -25.45 -6.79
N GLY A 360 -6.85 -26.45 -6.01
CA GLY A 360 -5.90 -27.22 -5.21
C GLY A 360 -6.58 -28.11 -4.19
N PRO A 361 -5.81 -28.93 -3.46
CA PRO A 361 -6.32 -29.74 -2.36
C PRO A 361 -6.73 -28.83 -1.20
N VAL A 362 -7.88 -29.12 -0.60
CA VAL A 362 -8.36 -28.43 0.61
C VAL A 362 -7.47 -28.77 1.79
N VAL A 363 -7.02 -27.74 2.50
CA VAL A 363 -6.48 -27.84 3.86
C VAL A 363 -7.44 -27.16 4.83
N LEU A 364 -8.15 -27.98 5.61
CA LEU A 364 -9.08 -27.53 6.63
C LEU A 364 -8.33 -27.26 7.93
N ILE A 365 -8.41 -26.01 8.40
CA ILE A 365 -7.77 -25.56 9.64
C ILE A 365 -8.82 -25.03 10.60
N ASN A 366 -8.91 -25.67 11.77
CA ASN A 366 -9.84 -25.26 12.83
C ASN A 366 -9.21 -24.30 13.84
N SER A 367 -7.87 -24.24 13.90
CA SER A 367 -7.16 -23.41 14.87
C SER A 367 -5.79 -22.94 14.35
N LYS A 368 -5.30 -21.81 14.88
CA LYS A 368 -3.99 -21.26 14.52
C LYS A 368 -2.80 -22.20 14.77
N LYS A 369 -2.95 -23.19 15.65
CA LYS A 369 -1.89 -24.20 15.92
C LYS A 369 -1.63 -25.10 14.72
N GLU A 370 -2.58 -25.19 13.80
CA GLU A 370 -2.53 -26.08 12.65
C GLU A 370 -2.04 -25.40 11.37
N ILE A 371 -1.67 -24.11 11.45
CA ILE A 371 -1.13 -23.33 10.32
C ILE A 371 0.07 -24.02 9.64
N ARG A 372 0.85 -24.79 10.41
CA ARG A 372 1.98 -25.57 9.88
C ARG A 372 1.58 -26.67 8.89
N LYS A 373 0.30 -27.05 8.83
CA LYS A 373 -0.22 -28.04 7.89
C LYS A 373 -0.37 -27.48 6.47
N VAL A 374 -0.45 -26.16 6.31
CA VAL A 374 -0.62 -25.50 5.01
C VAL A 374 0.62 -25.65 4.16
N LYS A 375 0.46 -26.19 2.96
CA LYS A 375 1.49 -26.29 1.93
C LYS A 375 1.22 -25.32 0.80
N THR A 376 2.25 -25.09 -0.02
CA THR A 376 2.12 -24.23 -1.19
C THR A 376 1.16 -24.84 -2.20
N GLY A 377 0.17 -24.06 -2.65
CA GLY A 377 -0.85 -24.48 -3.61
C GLY A 377 -2.12 -25.08 -2.99
N ASP A 378 -2.18 -25.28 -1.67
CA ASP A 378 -3.40 -25.72 -0.98
C ASP A 378 -4.51 -24.66 -1.05
N ILE A 379 -5.76 -25.08 -0.90
CA ILE A 379 -6.90 -24.18 -0.63
C ILE A 379 -7.19 -24.18 0.86
N LEU A 380 -6.96 -23.04 1.51
CA LEU A 380 -7.19 -22.89 2.94
C LEU A 380 -8.68 -22.73 3.23
N VAL A 381 -9.24 -23.68 3.98
CA VAL A 381 -10.62 -23.64 4.45
C VAL A 381 -10.63 -23.48 5.97
N THR A 382 -11.32 -22.46 6.49
CA THR A 382 -11.42 -22.23 7.94
C THR A 382 -12.73 -21.50 8.32
N SER A 383 -13.06 -21.41 9.61
CA SER A 383 -14.25 -20.64 10.02
C SER A 383 -14.04 -19.13 9.84
N MET A 384 -12.85 -18.63 10.20
CA MET A 384 -12.45 -17.22 10.11
C MET A 384 -10.92 -17.14 10.24
N THR A 385 -10.27 -16.18 9.57
CA THR A 385 -8.82 -15.95 9.70
C THR A 385 -8.49 -14.89 10.76
N THR A 386 -7.30 -14.95 11.34
CA THR A 386 -6.70 -13.91 12.20
C THR A 386 -5.32 -13.51 11.68
N PRO A 387 -4.67 -12.44 12.19
CA PRO A 387 -3.33 -12.02 11.74
C PRO A 387 -2.26 -13.12 11.79
N ASP A 388 -2.41 -14.07 12.72
CA ASP A 388 -1.52 -15.25 12.82
C ASP A 388 -1.51 -16.10 11.53
N PHE A 389 -2.54 -16.01 10.68
CA PHE A 389 -2.69 -16.80 9.45
C PHE A 389 -1.93 -16.22 8.25
N VAL A 390 -1.45 -14.98 8.31
CA VAL A 390 -0.79 -14.29 7.17
C VAL A 390 0.34 -15.13 6.55
N PRO A 391 1.24 -15.79 7.31
CA PRO A 391 2.29 -16.64 6.72
C PRO A 391 1.75 -17.84 5.93
N ALA A 392 0.58 -18.36 6.29
CA ALA A 392 -0.12 -19.42 5.55
C ALA A 392 -0.86 -18.85 4.34
N MET A 393 -1.51 -17.70 4.48
CA MET A 393 -2.24 -17.03 3.40
C MET A 393 -1.34 -16.71 2.20
N LYS A 394 -0.06 -16.45 2.42
CA LYS A 394 0.93 -16.24 1.34
C LYS A 394 1.27 -17.48 0.50
N LYS A 395 0.91 -18.68 0.96
CA LYS A 395 1.31 -19.96 0.33
C LYS A 395 0.18 -20.60 -0.49
N VAL A 396 -1.06 -20.22 -0.23
CA VAL A 396 -2.25 -20.94 -0.71
C VAL A 396 -2.68 -20.45 -2.09
N SER A 397 -3.37 -21.30 -2.83
CA SER A 397 -3.94 -20.97 -4.14
C SER A 397 -5.29 -20.26 -4.03
N ALA A 398 -6.03 -20.47 -2.94
CA ALA A 398 -7.25 -19.73 -2.61
C ALA A 398 -7.60 -19.86 -1.12
N ILE A 399 -8.52 -19.01 -0.65
CA ILE A 399 -9.00 -18.98 0.73
C ILE A 399 -10.53 -19.04 0.75
N VAL A 400 -11.08 -19.88 1.62
CA VAL A 400 -12.53 -20.02 1.84
C VAL A 400 -12.84 -19.95 3.32
N THR A 401 -13.73 -19.03 3.72
CA THR A 401 -14.17 -18.92 5.13
C THR A 401 -15.69 -19.02 5.33
N ASP A 402 -16.12 -19.73 6.37
CA ASP A 402 -17.55 -19.85 6.70
C ASP A 402 -18.18 -18.50 7.09
N LYS A 403 -17.40 -17.64 7.76
CA LYS A 403 -17.82 -16.32 8.25
C LYS A 403 -16.93 -15.23 7.66
N GLY A 404 -17.45 -14.01 7.64
CA GLY A 404 -16.77 -12.86 7.07
C GLY A 404 -17.66 -12.10 6.08
N GLY A 405 -17.37 -10.82 5.92
CA GLY A 405 -17.81 -9.98 4.81
C GLY A 405 -16.62 -9.32 4.12
N LEU A 406 -16.87 -8.34 3.24
CA LEU A 406 -15.83 -7.64 2.45
C LEU A 406 -14.78 -6.89 3.30
N THR A 407 -15.08 -6.64 4.56
CA THR A 407 -14.22 -5.98 5.56
C THR A 407 -13.53 -6.96 6.51
N SER A 408 -13.78 -8.26 6.37
CA SER A 408 -13.16 -9.26 7.24
C SER A 408 -11.65 -9.33 7.03
N HIS A 409 -10.92 -9.78 8.05
CA HIS A 409 -9.48 -10.02 7.94
C HIS A 409 -9.10 -10.86 6.72
N ALA A 410 -9.89 -11.90 6.43
CA ALA A 410 -9.69 -12.76 5.28
C ALA A 410 -9.79 -11.95 3.98
N ALA A 411 -10.80 -11.10 3.84
CA ALA A 411 -11.03 -10.29 2.65
C ALA A 411 -9.92 -9.26 2.43
N ILE A 412 -9.57 -8.47 3.46
CA ILE A 412 -8.59 -7.38 3.37
C ILE A 412 -7.21 -7.94 2.98
N VAL A 413 -6.70 -8.90 3.77
CA VAL A 413 -5.36 -9.44 3.55
C VAL A 413 -5.29 -10.22 2.23
N SER A 414 -6.36 -10.91 1.82
CA SER A 414 -6.34 -11.63 0.54
C SER A 414 -6.25 -10.69 -0.66
N ARG A 415 -6.89 -9.51 -0.62
CA ARG A 415 -6.75 -8.48 -1.67
C ARG A 415 -5.34 -7.91 -1.72
N GLU A 416 -4.75 -7.65 -0.55
CA GLU A 416 -3.37 -7.17 -0.44
C GLU A 416 -2.39 -8.17 -1.08
N LEU A 417 -2.58 -9.46 -0.76
CA LEU A 417 -1.76 -10.57 -1.25
C LEU A 417 -2.10 -11.02 -2.68
N GLY A 418 -3.22 -10.59 -3.27
CA GLY A 418 -3.67 -11.04 -4.59
C GLY A 418 -4.13 -12.50 -4.62
N VAL A 419 -4.60 -13.04 -3.50
CA VAL A 419 -5.05 -14.44 -3.39
C VAL A 419 -6.57 -14.50 -3.55
N PRO A 420 -7.12 -15.38 -4.42
CA PRO A 420 -8.57 -15.59 -4.55
C PRO A 420 -9.24 -15.93 -3.22
N CYS A 421 -10.33 -15.25 -2.87
CA CYS A 421 -10.96 -15.41 -1.56
C CYS A 421 -12.48 -15.35 -1.61
N ILE A 422 -13.13 -16.30 -0.96
CA ILE A 422 -14.58 -16.34 -0.72
C ILE A 422 -14.83 -16.37 0.79
N VAL A 423 -15.67 -15.47 1.29
CA VAL A 423 -16.05 -15.40 2.70
C VAL A 423 -17.54 -15.62 2.90
N GLY A 424 -17.99 -15.87 4.13
CA GLY A 424 -19.42 -15.95 4.42
C GLY A 424 -20.13 -17.16 3.79
N THR A 425 -19.39 -18.25 3.60
CA THR A 425 -19.83 -19.51 2.98
C THR A 425 -20.82 -20.30 3.85
N ILE A 426 -20.94 -19.97 5.14
CA ILE A 426 -21.78 -20.58 6.17
C ILE A 426 -21.35 -21.99 6.60
N ASN A 427 -21.00 -22.88 5.66
CA ASN A 427 -20.79 -24.30 5.92
C ASN A 427 -19.66 -24.97 5.11
N ALA A 428 -18.73 -24.22 4.51
CA ALA A 428 -17.54 -24.79 3.86
C ALA A 428 -16.76 -25.73 4.78
N THR A 429 -16.54 -25.39 6.05
CA THR A 429 -15.79 -26.25 6.98
C THR A 429 -16.47 -27.59 7.28
N LYS A 430 -17.77 -27.71 7.01
CA LYS A 430 -18.55 -28.94 7.20
C LYS A 430 -18.66 -29.77 5.93
N ILE A 431 -18.68 -29.11 4.77
CA ILE A 431 -18.89 -29.75 3.47
C ILE A 431 -17.55 -30.15 2.83
N LEU A 432 -16.53 -29.31 2.95
CA LEU A 432 -15.20 -29.54 2.40
C LEU A 432 -14.35 -30.36 3.38
N LYS A 433 -13.62 -31.35 2.85
CA LYS A 433 -12.75 -32.24 3.62
C LYS A 433 -11.31 -32.07 3.18
N ASN A 434 -10.35 -32.39 4.05
CA ASN A 434 -8.93 -32.37 3.70
C ASN A 434 -8.67 -33.19 2.41
N ASP A 435 -7.72 -32.71 1.61
CA ASP A 435 -7.27 -33.29 0.34
C ASP A 435 -8.31 -33.32 -0.78
N PHE A 436 -9.52 -32.79 -0.55
CA PHE A 436 -10.48 -32.60 -1.64
C PHE A 436 -9.98 -31.53 -2.60
N VAL A 437 -9.82 -31.90 -3.87
CA VAL A 437 -9.47 -30.92 -4.90
C VAL A 437 -10.73 -30.14 -5.29
N ILE A 438 -10.67 -28.82 -5.14
CA ILE A 438 -11.74 -27.91 -5.52
C ILE A 438 -11.19 -26.75 -6.37
N THR A 439 -12.07 -26.06 -7.05
CA THR A 439 -11.79 -24.79 -7.74
C THR A 439 -12.60 -23.69 -7.06
N VAL A 440 -11.95 -22.58 -6.74
CA VAL A 440 -12.50 -21.40 -6.07
C VAL A 440 -12.48 -20.25 -7.07
N ASP A 441 -13.66 -19.71 -7.36
CA ASP A 441 -13.86 -18.49 -8.13
C ASP A 441 -14.16 -17.34 -7.16
N GLY A 442 -13.10 -16.60 -6.82
CA GLY A 442 -13.14 -15.47 -5.91
C GLY A 442 -13.88 -14.26 -6.47
N THR A 443 -14.07 -14.19 -7.79
CA THR A 443 -14.77 -13.10 -8.47
C THR A 443 -16.29 -13.26 -8.36
N HIS A 444 -16.81 -14.46 -8.64
CA HIS A 444 -18.25 -14.71 -8.58
C HIS A 444 -18.74 -15.22 -7.22
N GLY A 445 -17.81 -15.67 -6.37
CA GLY A 445 -18.10 -16.22 -5.05
C GLY A 445 -18.57 -17.68 -5.11
N LYS A 446 -18.07 -18.48 -6.06
CA LYS A 446 -18.51 -19.86 -6.30
C LYS A 446 -17.39 -20.89 -6.10
N ILE A 447 -17.76 -22.09 -5.64
CA ILE A 447 -16.85 -23.21 -5.37
C ILE A 447 -17.31 -24.45 -6.12
N TYR A 448 -16.41 -25.05 -6.89
CA TYR A 448 -16.69 -26.18 -7.78
C TYR A 448 -15.87 -27.42 -7.43
N LYS A 449 -16.40 -28.61 -7.77
CA LYS A 449 -15.71 -29.88 -7.53
C LYS A 449 -14.61 -30.12 -8.57
N GLY A 450 -13.43 -30.54 -8.10
CA GLY A 450 -12.27 -30.90 -8.94
C GLY A 450 -11.39 -29.71 -9.32
N GLY A 451 -10.16 -30.01 -9.74
CA GLY A 451 -9.20 -29.02 -10.27
C GLY A 451 -9.35 -28.82 -11.77
N LEU A 452 -8.69 -27.81 -12.34
CA LEU A 452 -8.68 -27.56 -13.80
C LEU A 452 -7.68 -28.49 -14.51
N LYS A 453 -8.01 -28.98 -15.71
CA LYS A 453 -7.15 -29.90 -16.49
C LYS A 453 -5.95 -29.21 -17.13
N THR A 454 -6.00 -27.89 -17.27
CA THR A 454 -4.95 -27.07 -17.87
C THR A 454 -3.70 -27.11 -16.99
N LYS A 455 -2.57 -27.62 -17.52
CA LYS A 455 -1.24 -27.59 -16.87
C LYS A 455 -0.61 -26.19 -16.88
N THR A 456 -1.42 -25.14 -16.75
CA THR A 456 -0.92 -23.79 -16.55
C THR A 456 -0.52 -23.69 -15.09
N LYS A 457 0.77 -23.51 -14.82
CA LYS A 457 1.21 -23.02 -13.51
C LYS A 457 0.48 -21.70 -13.26
N ILE A 458 -0.12 -21.61 -12.06
CA ILE A 458 -0.49 -20.40 -11.31
C ILE A 458 -0.80 -19.19 -12.21
N ILE A 459 -2.07 -18.81 -12.26
CA ILE A 459 -2.52 -17.51 -12.77
C ILE A 459 -1.64 -16.44 -12.10
N ASP A 460 -0.71 -15.87 -12.87
CA ASP A 460 0.01 -14.66 -12.49
C ASP A 460 -1.05 -13.58 -12.20
N PRO A 461 -0.80 -12.68 -11.23
CA PRO A 461 -1.71 -11.59 -10.91
C PRO A 461 -2.06 -10.82 -12.18
N ILE A 462 -3.33 -10.43 -12.31
CA ILE A 462 -3.89 -9.55 -13.34
C ILE A 462 -2.93 -8.38 -13.59
N PHE A 463 -2.04 -8.55 -14.56
CA PHE A 463 -1.13 -7.56 -15.12
C PHE A 463 -0.89 -7.93 -16.58
N SER A 464 -1.97 -8.06 -17.32
CA SER A 464 -1.92 -7.89 -18.76
C SER A 464 -2.69 -6.62 -19.08
N SER A 465 -1.96 -5.65 -19.61
CA SER A 465 -2.47 -4.36 -20.06
C SER A 465 -2.40 -4.34 -21.57
N GLU A 466 -3.52 -4.24 -22.29
CA GLU A 466 -3.49 -3.55 -23.57
C GLU A 466 -4.77 -2.77 -23.88
N SER A 467 -4.59 -1.45 -23.79
CA SER A 467 -5.23 -0.37 -24.56
C SER A 467 -6.74 -0.21 -24.52
N GLU A 468 -7.20 0.84 -23.82
CA GLU A 468 -8.21 1.73 -24.39
C GLU A 468 -7.67 3.16 -24.50
N LYS A 469 -7.90 3.70 -25.69
CA LYS A 469 -7.59 5.06 -26.14
C LYS A 469 -8.31 6.09 -25.28
N VAL A 470 -7.57 7.03 -24.70
CA VAL A 470 -8.01 8.43 -24.65
C VAL A 470 -6.80 9.33 -24.90
N SER A 471 -7.00 10.37 -25.70
CA SER A 471 -6.05 11.41 -26.10
C SER A 471 -5.01 10.97 -27.14
N GLY A 472 -5.01 11.65 -28.29
CA GLY A 472 -4.09 11.35 -29.39
C GLY A 472 -2.64 11.35 -28.93
N ASN A 473 -1.86 10.39 -29.45
CA ASN A 473 -0.44 10.16 -29.17
C ASN A 473 0.32 11.45 -28.79
N ILE A 474 0.39 11.75 -27.48
CA ILE A 474 1.00 12.98 -26.96
C ILE A 474 2.48 12.89 -27.29
N LYS A 475 2.92 13.75 -28.20
CA LYS A 475 4.32 13.84 -28.60
C LYS A 475 5.05 14.70 -27.59
N ILE A 476 6.07 14.13 -26.98
CA ILE A 476 6.98 14.80 -26.05
C ILE A 476 8.39 14.85 -26.68
N ALA A 477 9.16 15.88 -26.37
CA ALA A 477 10.56 16.00 -26.79
C ALA A 477 11.52 15.30 -25.81
N THR A 478 11.24 15.43 -24.51
CA THR A 478 11.91 14.77 -23.39
C THR A 478 11.43 13.33 -23.34
N LYS A 479 12.33 12.37 -23.53
CA LYS A 479 11.92 10.95 -23.59
C LYS A 479 11.47 10.45 -22.22
N LEU A 480 10.41 9.67 -22.20
CA LEU A 480 9.94 9.00 -20.99
C LEU A 480 10.42 7.54 -21.00
N TYR A 481 11.32 7.24 -20.07
CA TYR A 481 11.81 5.90 -19.81
C TYR A 481 11.18 5.30 -18.55
N VAL A 482 11.45 4.02 -18.33
CA VAL A 482 11.02 3.29 -17.13
C VAL A 482 12.16 2.67 -16.35
N ASN A 483 11.96 2.57 -15.03
CA ASN A 483 12.77 1.80 -14.11
C ASN A 483 12.18 0.38 -14.00
N LEU A 484 12.95 -0.63 -14.35
CA LEU A 484 12.53 -2.03 -14.31
C LEU A 484 13.56 -2.93 -13.62
N ALA A 485 13.04 -4.02 -13.05
CA ALA A 485 13.80 -5.00 -12.28
C ALA A 485 13.15 -6.38 -12.40
N ASP A 486 11.82 -6.43 -12.30
CA ASP A 486 11.02 -7.64 -12.47
C ASP A 486 10.73 -7.91 -13.95
N HIS A 487 11.05 -9.12 -14.41
CA HIS A 487 10.85 -9.56 -15.79
C HIS A 487 9.36 -9.77 -16.12
N SER A 488 8.50 -10.04 -15.14
CA SER A 488 7.05 -10.18 -15.32
C SER A 488 6.40 -8.87 -15.80
N LEU A 489 7.00 -7.73 -15.49
CA LEU A 489 6.51 -6.40 -15.87
C LEU A 489 7.02 -5.93 -17.24
N ALA A 490 7.92 -6.69 -17.90
CA ALA A 490 8.58 -6.23 -19.12
C ALA A 490 7.61 -5.99 -20.28
N ASP A 491 6.75 -6.96 -20.60
CA ASP A 491 5.80 -6.89 -21.73
C ASP A 491 4.69 -5.87 -21.47
N SER A 492 4.09 -5.91 -20.27
CA SER A 492 3.03 -4.97 -19.88
C SER A 492 3.51 -3.52 -19.87
N THR A 493 4.76 -3.28 -19.43
CA THR A 493 5.36 -1.94 -19.45
C THR A 493 5.74 -1.52 -20.86
N ALA A 494 6.25 -2.43 -21.69
CA ALA A 494 6.58 -2.16 -23.08
C ALA A 494 5.35 -1.79 -23.92
N GLY A 495 4.16 -2.30 -23.60
CA GLY A 495 2.89 -1.95 -24.26
C GLY A 495 2.38 -0.53 -23.94
N LYS A 496 2.95 0.15 -22.94
CA LYS A 496 2.58 1.54 -22.56
C LYS A 496 3.31 2.57 -23.42
N ASN A 497 2.91 3.84 -23.30
CA ASN A 497 3.51 4.96 -24.04
C ASN A 497 4.88 5.38 -23.45
N VAL A 498 5.87 4.49 -23.59
CA VAL A 498 7.23 4.63 -23.09
C VAL A 498 8.26 4.51 -24.20
N ASP A 499 9.32 5.29 -24.09
CA ASP A 499 10.36 5.44 -25.10
C ASP A 499 11.52 4.45 -24.90
N GLY A 500 11.53 3.68 -23.80
CA GLY A 500 12.58 2.71 -23.46
C GLY A 500 12.70 2.44 -21.96
N VAL A 501 13.73 1.68 -21.56
CA VAL A 501 14.10 1.42 -20.17
C VAL A 501 15.34 2.23 -19.83
N GLY A 502 15.21 3.17 -18.88
CA GLY A 502 16.27 4.08 -18.48
C GLY A 502 17.12 3.51 -17.34
N LEU A 503 16.56 2.53 -16.62
CA LEU A 503 17.25 1.78 -15.58
C LEU A 503 16.72 0.35 -15.51
N LEU A 504 17.46 -0.61 -16.06
CA LEU A 504 17.28 -2.04 -15.78
C LEU A 504 18.28 -2.47 -14.70
N ARG A 505 17.78 -2.85 -13.53
CA ARG A 505 18.58 -3.22 -12.37
C ARG A 505 19.08 -4.66 -12.45
N ALA A 506 20.39 -4.87 -12.30
CA ALA A 506 21.02 -6.19 -12.28
C ALA A 506 20.64 -7.02 -11.04
N GLU A 507 20.41 -6.35 -9.92
CA GLU A 507 20.36 -6.95 -8.58
C GLU A 507 19.23 -7.98 -8.46
N PHE A 508 18.05 -7.69 -9.02
CA PHE A 508 16.91 -8.62 -9.01
C PHE A 508 17.22 -9.89 -9.82
N MET A 509 17.78 -9.73 -11.02
CA MET A 509 18.19 -10.87 -11.83
C MET A 509 19.27 -11.70 -11.12
N MET A 510 20.23 -11.07 -10.45
CA MET A 510 21.27 -11.81 -9.71
C MET A 510 20.73 -12.50 -8.46
N ALA A 511 19.84 -11.84 -7.69
CA ALA A 511 19.19 -12.39 -6.51
C ALA A 511 18.32 -13.62 -6.85
N GLU A 512 17.61 -13.60 -7.97
CA GLU A 512 16.86 -14.75 -8.47
C GLU A 512 17.76 -15.89 -8.99
N ILE A 513 19.04 -15.63 -9.34
CA ILE A 513 20.00 -16.73 -9.58
C ILE A 513 20.39 -17.34 -8.22
N GLY A 514 20.49 -16.50 -7.19
CA GLY A 514 20.59 -16.91 -5.79
C GLY A 514 21.98 -17.34 -5.34
N GLU A 515 23.01 -17.13 -6.17
CA GLU A 515 24.38 -17.57 -5.90
C GLU A 515 25.41 -16.47 -6.09
N HIS A 516 26.39 -16.41 -5.19
CA HIS A 516 27.48 -15.44 -5.24
C HIS A 516 28.38 -15.67 -6.49
N PRO A 517 28.70 -14.66 -7.31
CA PRO A 517 29.49 -14.83 -8.54
C PRO A 517 30.86 -15.47 -8.33
N LYS A 518 31.59 -15.11 -7.25
CA LYS A 518 32.88 -15.75 -6.92
C LYS A 518 32.76 -17.26 -6.66
N LYS A 519 31.64 -17.71 -6.09
CA LYS A 519 31.36 -19.13 -5.88
C LYS A 519 31.17 -19.84 -7.22
N VAL A 520 30.37 -19.25 -8.11
CA VAL A 520 30.15 -19.77 -9.46
C VAL A 520 31.48 -19.93 -10.21
N ILE A 521 32.39 -18.96 -10.08
CA ILE A 521 33.74 -19.03 -10.65
C ILE A 521 34.54 -20.17 -10.03
N LYS A 522 34.55 -20.29 -8.70
CA LYS A 522 35.27 -21.35 -7.97
C LYS A 522 34.80 -22.75 -8.38
N GLU A 523 33.50 -22.92 -8.59
CA GLU A 523 32.87 -24.18 -8.98
C GLU A 523 32.88 -24.44 -10.50
N LYS A 524 33.48 -23.54 -11.29
CA LYS A 524 33.55 -23.62 -12.76
C LYS A 524 32.16 -23.67 -13.45
N ARG A 525 31.16 -23.00 -12.88
CA ARG A 525 29.77 -22.91 -13.39
C ARG A 525 29.47 -21.58 -14.09
N GLN A 526 30.49 -20.86 -14.56
CA GLN A 526 30.34 -19.54 -15.18
C GLN A 526 29.36 -19.54 -16.35
N LYS A 527 29.44 -20.56 -17.21
CA LYS A 527 28.56 -20.67 -18.39
C LYS A 527 27.08 -20.70 -18.01
N GLU A 528 26.72 -21.47 -16.98
CA GLU A 528 25.34 -21.56 -16.51
C GLU A 528 24.82 -20.19 -16.02
N TYR A 529 25.66 -19.47 -15.27
CA TYR A 529 25.33 -18.15 -14.73
C TYR A 529 25.18 -17.11 -15.85
N ILE A 530 26.13 -17.07 -16.78
CA ILE A 530 26.10 -16.19 -17.97
C ILE A 530 24.84 -16.48 -18.79
N ASP A 531 24.50 -17.75 -18.98
CA ASP A 531 23.34 -18.15 -19.76
C ASP A 531 22.03 -17.70 -19.10
N LYS A 532 21.88 -17.87 -17.78
CA LYS A 532 20.73 -17.40 -17.01
C LYS A 532 20.59 -15.88 -17.02
N LEU A 533 21.70 -15.17 -16.83
CA LEU A 533 21.69 -13.71 -16.82
C LEU A 533 21.34 -13.14 -18.21
N ALA A 534 21.91 -13.71 -19.27
CA ALA A 534 21.60 -13.33 -20.65
C ALA A 534 20.13 -13.62 -21.02
N GLU A 535 19.58 -14.76 -20.60
CA GLU A 535 18.17 -15.09 -20.83
C GLU A 535 17.25 -14.04 -20.23
N ARG A 536 17.50 -13.67 -18.96
CA ARG A 536 16.72 -12.66 -18.22
C ARG A 536 16.84 -11.27 -18.83
N MET A 537 18.05 -10.80 -19.13
CA MET A 537 18.24 -9.54 -19.88
C MET A 537 17.50 -9.55 -21.23
N GLY A 538 17.52 -10.69 -21.91
CA GLY A 538 16.87 -10.87 -23.21
C GLY A 538 15.36 -10.72 -23.16
N ILE A 539 14.69 -11.00 -22.03
CA ILE A 539 13.24 -10.80 -21.86
C ILE A 539 12.90 -9.32 -22.05
N PHE A 540 13.57 -8.44 -21.30
CA PHE A 540 13.38 -7.00 -21.43
C PHE A 540 13.74 -6.49 -22.83
N CYS A 541 14.86 -6.93 -23.39
CA CYS A 541 15.28 -6.46 -24.71
C CYS A 541 14.29 -6.85 -25.82
N ARG A 542 13.68 -8.04 -25.74
CA ARG A 542 12.62 -8.47 -26.67
C ARG A 542 11.36 -7.64 -26.50
N ALA A 543 10.90 -7.44 -25.27
CA ALA A 543 9.69 -6.66 -24.97
C ALA A 543 9.76 -5.24 -25.55
N PHE A 544 10.92 -4.58 -25.39
CA PHE A 544 11.09 -3.19 -25.83
C PHE A 544 11.45 -3.02 -27.31
N GLY A 545 11.73 -4.12 -28.04
CA GLY A 545 11.99 -4.11 -29.47
C GLY A 545 13.19 -3.22 -29.84
N ASN A 546 12.96 -2.16 -30.60
CA ASN A 546 14.02 -1.22 -30.99
C ASN A 546 14.29 -0.13 -29.94
N ARG A 547 13.44 0.00 -28.91
CA ARG A 547 13.62 1.00 -27.85
C ARG A 547 14.79 0.60 -26.94
N PRO A 548 15.60 1.57 -26.49
CA PRO A 548 16.78 1.29 -25.68
C PRO A 548 16.43 0.62 -24.36
N VAL A 549 17.29 -0.30 -23.93
CA VAL A 549 17.26 -0.89 -22.59
C VAL A 549 18.60 -0.64 -21.93
N VAL A 550 18.64 0.31 -21.01
CA VAL A 550 19.85 0.70 -20.28
C VAL A 550 20.03 -0.22 -19.08
N TYR A 551 20.89 -1.22 -19.22
CA TYR A 551 21.26 -2.12 -18.13
C TYR A 551 22.32 -1.49 -17.24
N ARG A 552 21.99 -1.32 -15.96
CA ARG A 552 22.97 -0.94 -14.95
C ARG A 552 23.68 -2.20 -14.47
N ALA A 553 25.00 -2.21 -14.58
CA ALA A 553 25.82 -3.28 -14.00
C ALA A 553 25.58 -3.39 -12.49
N SER A 554 25.94 -4.53 -11.90
CA SER A 554 25.66 -4.84 -10.49
C SER A 554 26.19 -3.77 -9.54
N ASP A 555 25.30 -3.17 -8.78
CA ASP A 555 25.61 -2.18 -7.76
C ASP A 555 25.32 -2.70 -6.34
N PHE A 556 25.31 -4.02 -6.17
CA PHE A 556 25.15 -4.64 -4.86
C PHE A 556 26.21 -4.14 -3.87
N LYS A 557 25.74 -3.80 -2.67
CA LYS A 557 26.55 -3.58 -1.48
C LYS A 557 27.08 -4.91 -0.95
N THR A 558 28.14 -4.88 -0.14
CA THR A 558 28.74 -6.09 0.47
C THR A 558 27.73 -6.91 1.27
N ASN A 559 26.89 -6.26 2.08
CA ASN A 559 25.83 -6.92 2.86
C ASN A 559 24.73 -7.58 1.99
N GLU A 560 24.45 -7.03 0.81
CA GLU A 560 23.51 -7.65 -0.14
C GLU A 560 24.13 -8.88 -0.80
N TYR A 561 25.41 -8.82 -1.19
CA TYR A 561 26.14 -10.00 -1.65
C TYR A 561 26.26 -11.09 -0.57
N GLN A 562 26.44 -10.73 0.70
CA GLN A 562 26.45 -11.68 1.83
C GLN A 562 25.12 -12.44 1.97
N SER A 563 24.01 -11.82 1.55
CA SER A 563 22.69 -12.44 1.61
C SER A 563 22.45 -13.49 0.52
N LEU A 564 23.34 -13.58 -0.48
CA LEU A 564 23.34 -14.67 -1.45
C LEU A 564 23.91 -15.96 -0.84
N LYS A 565 23.59 -17.10 -1.45
CA LYS A 565 24.07 -18.40 -0.96
C LYS A 565 25.59 -18.44 -0.85
N ASP A 566 26.08 -18.66 0.37
CA ASP A 566 27.49 -18.68 0.78
C ASP A 566 28.24 -17.36 0.48
N GLY A 567 27.52 -16.24 0.40
CA GLY A 567 28.08 -14.92 0.13
C GLY A 567 28.95 -14.38 1.28
N ASP A 568 28.66 -14.78 2.51
CA ASP A 568 29.43 -14.48 3.73
C ASP A 568 30.90 -14.95 3.65
N LEU A 569 31.19 -16.00 2.87
CA LEU A 569 32.56 -16.49 2.65
C LEU A 569 33.42 -15.56 1.78
N TYR A 570 32.79 -14.68 1.00
CA TYR A 570 33.47 -13.91 -0.05
C TYR A 570 33.48 -12.41 0.18
N GLU A 571 32.71 -11.93 1.15
CA GLU A 571 32.37 -10.53 1.32
C GLU A 571 32.75 -10.00 2.70
N PRO A 572 33.56 -8.92 2.78
CA PRO A 572 33.98 -8.35 4.05
C PRO A 572 32.82 -7.68 4.79
N GLN A 573 32.93 -7.58 6.11
CA GLN A 573 32.05 -6.73 6.91
C GLN A 573 32.48 -5.27 6.75
N GLU A 574 31.53 -4.38 6.45
CA GLU A 574 31.77 -2.95 6.30
C GLU A 574 30.88 -2.16 7.25
N SER A 575 31.44 -1.15 7.93
CA SER A 575 30.67 -0.29 8.83
C SER A 575 29.63 0.55 8.10
N ASN A 576 29.89 0.91 6.83
CA ASN A 576 28.98 1.71 6.00
C ASN A 576 28.89 1.13 4.58
N PRO A 577 28.08 0.07 4.38
CA PRO A 577 27.98 -0.60 3.07
C PRO A 577 27.54 0.33 1.93
N MET A 578 26.81 1.42 2.23
CA MET A 578 26.43 2.43 1.23
C MET A 578 27.64 3.05 0.52
N LEU A 579 28.71 3.34 1.27
CA LEU A 579 29.93 4.00 0.77
C LEU A 579 31.04 3.01 0.40
N GLY A 580 30.81 1.72 0.67
CA GLY A 580 31.81 0.66 0.71
C GLY A 580 32.14 0.02 -0.64
N PHE A 581 32.47 -1.26 -0.60
CA PHE A 581 33.01 -2.03 -1.72
C PHE A 581 31.93 -2.42 -2.75
N ARG A 582 31.56 -1.46 -3.61
CA ARG A 582 30.53 -1.59 -4.68
C ARG A 582 30.85 -0.79 -5.95
N GLY A 583 30.01 -0.98 -6.98
CA GLY A 583 30.06 -0.30 -8.28
C GLY A 583 31.39 -0.42 -9.01
N ALA A 584 31.78 0.64 -9.74
CA ALA A 584 32.98 0.66 -10.58
C ALA A 584 34.25 0.14 -9.91
N TYR A 585 34.48 0.52 -8.65
CA TYR A 585 35.66 0.09 -7.90
C TYR A 585 35.71 -1.45 -7.73
N ARG A 586 34.57 -2.09 -7.48
CA ARG A 586 34.49 -3.55 -7.40
C ARG A 586 34.83 -4.21 -8.73
N TYR A 587 34.41 -3.62 -9.86
CA TYR A 587 34.70 -4.16 -11.19
C TYR A 587 36.19 -4.16 -11.51
N ILE A 588 36.92 -3.14 -11.03
CA ILE A 588 38.37 -3.02 -11.22
C ILE A 588 39.11 -4.03 -10.33
N VAL A 589 38.67 -4.20 -9.08
CA VAL A 589 39.33 -5.12 -8.14
C VAL A 589 39.03 -6.57 -8.46
N ASP A 590 37.82 -6.89 -8.91
CA ASP A 590 37.40 -8.25 -9.28
C ASP A 590 36.86 -8.31 -10.70
N GLU A 591 37.75 -8.09 -11.66
CA GLU A 591 37.45 -8.10 -13.09
C GLU A 591 36.78 -9.40 -13.53
N LYS A 592 37.11 -10.53 -12.89
CA LYS A 592 36.56 -11.85 -13.24
C LYS A 592 35.06 -11.95 -12.95
N VAL A 593 34.60 -11.32 -11.86
CA VAL A 593 33.16 -11.24 -11.54
C VAL A 593 32.45 -10.36 -12.56
N PHE A 594 32.99 -9.17 -12.83
CA PHE A 594 32.39 -8.25 -13.79
C PHE A 594 32.34 -8.82 -15.22
N SER A 595 33.35 -9.61 -15.60
CA SER A 595 33.41 -10.31 -16.89
C SER A 595 32.21 -11.24 -17.12
N LEU A 596 31.58 -11.78 -16.06
CA LEU A 596 30.36 -12.60 -16.20
C LEU A 596 29.18 -11.76 -16.73
N GLU A 597 29.01 -10.53 -16.23
CA GLU A 597 27.98 -9.60 -16.72
C GLU A 597 28.27 -9.16 -18.15
N LEU A 598 29.54 -8.84 -18.46
CA LEU A 598 29.95 -8.43 -19.81
C LEU A 598 29.74 -9.55 -20.85
N GLU A 599 30.06 -10.79 -20.51
CA GLU A 599 29.78 -11.96 -21.35
C GLU A 599 28.28 -12.20 -21.55
N ALA A 600 27.47 -11.98 -20.51
CA ALA A 600 26.01 -12.05 -20.65
C ALA A 600 25.48 -10.98 -21.62
N ILE A 601 25.96 -9.73 -21.50
CA ILE A 601 25.61 -8.63 -22.41
C ILE A 601 26.05 -8.96 -23.84
N LYS A 602 27.27 -9.48 -24.04
CA LYS A 602 27.74 -9.94 -25.36
C LYS A 602 26.85 -11.04 -25.92
N LYS A 603 26.43 -12.01 -25.10
CA LYS A 603 25.53 -13.08 -25.53
C LYS A 603 24.19 -12.51 -26.00
N VAL A 604 23.58 -11.61 -25.24
CA VAL A 604 22.32 -10.93 -25.62
C VAL A 604 22.47 -10.18 -26.95
N ARG A 605 23.53 -9.38 -27.07
CA ARG A 605 23.73 -8.53 -28.25
C ARG A 605 24.16 -9.31 -29.49
N ASN A 606 25.08 -10.26 -29.36
CA ASN A 606 25.75 -10.90 -30.49
C ASN A 606 25.12 -12.25 -30.85
N LYS A 607 24.72 -13.07 -29.87
CA LYS A 607 24.09 -14.37 -30.13
C LYS A 607 22.57 -14.27 -30.25
N MET A 608 21.92 -13.44 -29.43
CA MET A 608 20.45 -13.27 -29.46
C MET A 608 20.00 -12.14 -30.40
N GLY A 609 20.92 -11.34 -30.93
CA GLY A 609 20.64 -10.28 -31.90
C GLY A 609 19.99 -9.02 -31.31
N LEU A 610 19.88 -8.91 -29.99
CA LEU A 610 19.16 -7.84 -29.31
C LEU A 610 20.09 -6.63 -29.10
N LYS A 611 20.15 -5.76 -30.12
CA LYS A 611 21.09 -4.62 -30.17
C LYS A 611 20.64 -3.39 -29.37
N ASN A 612 19.46 -3.41 -28.76
CA ASN A 612 18.94 -2.32 -27.94
C ASN A 612 19.47 -2.31 -26.49
N LEU A 613 20.22 -3.33 -26.06
CA LEU A 613 20.82 -3.40 -24.73
C LEU A 613 22.06 -2.50 -24.61
N TRP A 614 22.00 -1.47 -23.77
CA TRP A 614 23.11 -0.57 -23.45
C TRP A 614 23.65 -0.86 -22.04
N LEU A 615 24.84 -0.35 -21.73
CA LEU A 615 25.50 -0.57 -20.44
C LEU A 615 25.66 0.76 -19.70
N MET A 616 25.28 0.78 -18.43
CA MET A 616 25.49 1.88 -17.50
C MET A 616 26.35 1.43 -16.31
N ILE A 617 27.38 2.20 -15.99
CA ILE A 617 28.31 1.94 -14.88
C ILE A 617 27.87 2.76 -13.65
N PRO A 618 27.53 2.11 -12.52
CA PRO A 618 27.20 2.76 -11.26
C PRO A 618 28.43 3.07 -10.39
N PHE A 619 28.22 3.96 -9.42
CA PHE A 619 29.08 4.31 -8.29
C PHE A 619 30.53 4.60 -8.68
N VAL A 620 30.70 5.42 -9.72
CA VAL A 620 32.01 5.79 -10.28
C VAL A 620 32.58 6.97 -9.51
N ARG A 621 33.65 6.78 -8.74
CA ARG A 621 34.14 7.83 -7.82
C ARG A 621 35.03 8.84 -8.54
N THR A 622 35.81 8.40 -9.53
CA THR A 622 36.78 9.25 -10.25
C THR A 622 36.79 8.99 -11.76
N PRO A 623 37.21 9.96 -12.59
CA PRO A 623 37.40 9.74 -14.04
C PRO A 623 38.41 8.62 -14.34
N GLY A 624 39.40 8.42 -13.47
CA GLY A 624 40.36 7.32 -13.57
C GLY A 624 39.71 5.95 -13.41
N GLU A 625 38.80 5.79 -12.45
CA GLU A 625 38.01 4.56 -12.30
C GLU A 625 37.16 4.30 -13.55
N LEU A 626 36.48 5.33 -14.08
CA LEU A 626 35.69 5.20 -15.31
C LEU A 626 36.56 4.72 -16.48
N LEU A 627 37.76 5.28 -16.62
CA LEU A 627 38.70 4.91 -17.69
C LEU A 627 39.15 3.45 -17.56
N GLN A 628 39.41 2.97 -16.33
CA GLN A 628 39.77 1.58 -16.09
C GLN A 628 38.60 0.63 -16.41
N VAL A 629 37.40 0.92 -15.92
CA VAL A 629 36.20 0.13 -16.27
C VAL A 629 35.97 0.11 -17.77
N LYS A 630 36.10 1.26 -18.45
CA LYS A 630 35.97 1.34 -19.91
C LYS A 630 37.00 0.47 -20.63
N LYS A 631 38.24 0.36 -20.14
CA LYS A 631 39.26 -0.54 -20.69
C LYS A 631 38.83 -2.00 -20.57
N ILE A 632 38.29 -2.42 -19.41
CA ILE A 632 37.78 -3.78 -19.19
C ILE A 632 36.60 -4.08 -20.14
N VAL A 633 35.63 -3.16 -20.24
CA VAL A 633 34.49 -3.30 -21.16
C VAL A 633 34.96 -3.43 -22.63
N THR A 634 35.98 -2.65 -23.00
CA THR A 634 36.58 -2.68 -24.34
C THR A 634 37.36 -3.96 -24.61
N SER A 635 38.15 -4.46 -23.65
CA SER A 635 38.91 -5.71 -23.79
C SER A 635 38.02 -6.92 -23.93
N GLU A 636 36.84 -6.88 -23.32
CA GLU A 636 35.80 -7.90 -23.52
C GLU A 636 35.09 -7.77 -24.89
N GLY A 637 35.40 -6.74 -25.69
CA GLY A 637 34.84 -6.57 -27.04
C GLY A 637 33.51 -5.83 -27.09
N LEU A 638 33.12 -5.15 -26.01
CA LEU A 638 31.97 -4.24 -25.98
C LEU A 638 32.43 -2.80 -26.27
N ILE A 639 32.55 -2.46 -27.56
CA ILE A 639 33.04 -1.15 -28.00
C ILE A 639 31.86 -0.22 -28.30
N ARG A 640 31.94 1.04 -27.85
CA ARG A 640 30.96 2.08 -28.16
C ARG A 640 30.75 2.18 -29.67
N SER A 641 29.50 2.23 -30.09
CA SER A 641 29.09 2.31 -31.49
C SER A 641 27.74 3.01 -31.61
N ASN A 642 27.18 3.04 -32.83
CA ASN A 642 25.81 3.53 -33.01
C ASN A 642 24.77 2.68 -32.27
N SER A 643 25.04 1.38 -32.10
CA SER A 643 24.11 0.43 -31.48
C SER A 643 24.45 0.07 -30.03
N PHE A 644 25.67 0.34 -29.56
CA PHE A 644 26.08 0.10 -28.18
C PHE A 644 26.50 1.41 -27.53
N LYS A 645 25.76 1.82 -26.50
CA LYS A 645 26.03 3.03 -25.74
C LYS A 645 26.58 2.65 -24.37
N LEU A 646 27.56 3.43 -23.92
CA LEU A 646 28.14 3.33 -22.58
C LEU A 646 27.73 4.56 -21.78
N TRP A 647 26.98 4.35 -20.70
CA TRP A 647 26.50 5.39 -19.81
C TRP A 647 27.20 5.32 -18.45
N MET A 648 27.15 6.42 -17.72
CA MET A 648 27.60 6.51 -16.33
C MET A 648 26.46 6.99 -15.43
N MET A 649 26.35 6.45 -14.23
CA MET A 649 25.45 7.02 -13.24
C MET A 649 26.11 8.23 -12.55
N VAL A 650 25.42 9.37 -12.50
CA VAL A 650 25.84 10.56 -11.76
C VAL A 650 25.11 10.53 -10.43
N GLU A 651 25.77 9.99 -9.41
CA GLU A 651 25.13 9.69 -8.12
C GLU A 651 26.00 10.02 -6.92
N ILE A 652 27.23 10.50 -7.14
CA ILE A 652 28.15 10.96 -6.10
C ILE A 652 28.47 12.44 -6.37
N PRO A 653 28.65 13.29 -5.34
CA PRO A 653 28.98 14.71 -5.52
C PRO A 653 30.21 14.95 -6.42
N SER A 654 31.21 14.06 -6.39
CA SER A 654 32.38 14.15 -7.28
C SER A 654 32.00 14.04 -8.77
N ASN A 655 30.96 13.27 -9.12
CA ASN A 655 30.47 13.19 -10.50
C ASN A 655 29.94 14.54 -10.98
N VAL A 656 29.22 15.26 -10.11
CA VAL A 656 28.64 16.57 -10.44
C VAL A 656 29.74 17.63 -10.59
N ILE A 657 30.69 17.65 -9.64
CA ILE A 657 31.78 18.63 -9.60
C ILE A 657 32.76 18.45 -10.77
N LEU A 658 33.11 17.20 -11.09
CA LEU A 658 34.11 16.86 -12.10
C LEU A 658 33.50 16.35 -13.41
N LEU A 659 32.22 16.64 -13.67
CA LEU A 659 31.47 16.04 -14.78
C LEU A 659 32.18 16.20 -16.12
N GLU A 660 32.71 17.37 -16.44
CA GLU A 660 33.45 17.61 -17.70
C GLU A 660 34.65 16.66 -17.87
N GLU A 661 35.36 16.29 -16.79
CA GLU A 661 36.46 15.31 -16.83
C GLU A 661 35.95 13.89 -17.03
N PHE A 662 34.81 13.51 -16.42
CA PHE A 662 34.16 12.23 -16.69
C PHE A 662 33.73 12.12 -18.17
N LEU A 663 33.19 13.20 -18.75
CA LEU A 663 32.77 13.22 -20.16
C LEU A 663 33.96 13.02 -21.12
N LYS A 664 35.15 13.57 -20.81
CA LYS A 664 36.38 13.37 -21.60
C LYS A 664 36.82 11.91 -21.69
N VAL A 665 36.48 11.07 -20.71
CA VAL A 665 36.73 9.61 -20.78
C VAL A 665 36.01 8.99 -21.97
N GLY A 666 34.94 9.62 -22.44
CA GLY A 666 34.18 9.25 -23.62
C GLY A 666 33.10 8.23 -23.29
N ILE A 667 31.98 8.75 -22.79
CA ILE A 667 30.69 8.06 -22.60
C ILE A 667 29.63 8.69 -23.53
N ASP A 668 28.49 8.02 -23.71
CA ASP A 668 27.40 8.47 -24.58
C ASP A 668 26.27 9.19 -23.83
N GLY A 669 26.18 8.95 -22.52
CA GLY A 669 25.11 9.49 -21.70
C GLY A 669 25.40 9.34 -20.21
N VAL A 670 24.63 10.05 -19.41
CA VAL A 670 24.59 9.90 -17.96
C VAL A 670 23.17 9.66 -17.49
N SER A 671 23.02 8.94 -16.38
CA SER A 671 21.76 8.90 -15.64
C SER A 671 21.99 9.40 -14.23
N ILE A 672 21.27 10.41 -13.79
CA ILE A 672 21.35 10.92 -12.43
C ILE A 672 20.67 9.91 -11.50
N GLY A 673 21.43 9.33 -10.57
CA GLY A 673 20.90 8.49 -9.49
C GLY A 673 20.47 9.39 -8.33
N SER A 674 19.24 9.91 -8.39
CA SER A 674 18.81 10.99 -7.49
C SER A 674 18.76 10.57 -6.02
N ASN A 675 18.51 9.29 -5.74
CA ASN A 675 18.53 8.74 -4.38
C ASN A 675 19.92 8.84 -3.74
N ASP A 676 20.93 8.22 -4.34
CA ASP A 676 22.30 8.22 -3.80
C ASP A 676 22.91 9.62 -3.84
N LEU A 677 22.62 10.41 -4.89
CA LEU A 677 23.08 11.79 -4.98
C LEU A 677 22.52 12.65 -3.84
N THR A 678 21.24 12.53 -3.55
CA THR A 678 20.58 13.25 -2.44
C THR A 678 21.16 12.82 -1.10
N MET A 679 21.28 11.51 -0.87
CA MET A 679 21.87 10.98 0.36
C MET A 679 23.29 11.53 0.59
N LEU A 680 24.13 11.58 -0.44
CA LEU A 680 25.51 12.04 -0.32
C LEU A 680 25.67 13.56 -0.25
N ILE A 681 24.85 14.33 -0.97
CA ILE A 681 24.85 15.80 -0.87
C ILE A 681 24.36 16.24 0.51
N MET A 682 23.32 15.59 1.02
CA MET A 682 22.69 15.94 2.30
C MET A 682 23.38 15.30 3.51
N GLY A 683 24.26 14.32 3.31
CA GLY A 683 24.87 13.55 4.39
C GLY A 683 23.84 12.74 5.18
N THR A 684 22.85 12.17 4.50
CA THR A 684 21.77 11.36 5.08
C THR A 684 21.75 9.95 4.50
N ASP A 685 21.15 9.02 5.24
CA ASP A 685 20.80 7.69 4.76
C ASP A 685 19.29 7.53 4.88
N ARG A 686 18.60 7.34 3.75
CA ARG A 686 17.14 7.22 3.72
C ARG A 686 16.63 5.94 4.41
N ASP A 687 17.48 4.93 4.54
CA ASP A 687 17.18 3.69 5.25
C ASP A 687 17.45 3.83 6.76
N ASN A 688 18.08 4.95 7.19
CA ASN A 688 18.28 5.32 8.57
C ASN A 688 17.19 6.28 9.05
N ASN A 689 16.22 5.72 9.77
CA ASN A 689 15.03 6.45 10.25
C ASN A 689 15.34 7.72 11.07
N GLU A 690 16.53 7.84 11.68
CA GLU A 690 16.92 9.02 12.47
C GLU A 690 17.20 10.25 11.60
N VAL A 691 17.63 10.05 10.35
CA VAL A 691 18.04 11.12 9.43
C VAL A 691 17.24 11.12 8.11
N ALA A 692 16.44 10.09 7.86
CA ALA A 692 15.63 9.93 6.65
C ALA A 692 14.67 11.11 6.41
N SER A 693 14.20 11.80 7.45
CA SER A 693 13.35 13.00 7.29
C SER A 693 14.07 14.19 6.62
N VAL A 694 15.40 14.17 6.56
CA VAL A 694 16.23 15.18 5.89
C VAL A 694 16.42 14.87 4.40
N PHE A 695 16.05 13.66 3.96
CA PHE A 695 16.05 13.29 2.55
C PHE A 695 14.96 14.05 1.80
N ASP A 696 15.36 14.96 0.92
CA ASP A 696 14.46 15.64 -0.01
C ASP A 696 15.19 15.90 -1.32
N GLU A 697 14.73 15.27 -2.40
CA GLU A 697 15.29 15.43 -3.75
C GLU A 697 15.03 16.82 -4.35
N ARG A 698 14.17 17.62 -3.72
CA ARG A 698 13.89 19.03 -4.06
C ARG A 698 14.71 20.02 -3.23
N ASN A 699 15.60 19.53 -2.37
CA ASN A 699 16.49 20.41 -1.61
C ASN A 699 17.30 21.31 -2.56
N PRO A 700 17.49 22.61 -2.25
CA PRO A 700 18.23 23.52 -3.12
C PRO A 700 19.64 23.04 -3.54
N ALA A 701 20.36 22.34 -2.66
CA ALA A 701 21.67 21.78 -2.98
C ALA A 701 21.58 20.64 -4.01
N VAL A 702 20.52 19.82 -3.91
CA VAL A 702 20.23 18.75 -4.88
C VAL A 702 19.78 19.36 -6.20
N LEU A 703 18.84 20.30 -6.20
CA LEU A 703 18.39 21.00 -7.41
C LEU A 703 19.55 21.68 -8.15
N TRP A 704 20.49 22.31 -7.43
CA TRP A 704 21.71 22.85 -8.01
C TRP A 704 22.54 21.78 -8.72
N ALA A 705 22.71 20.60 -8.08
CA ALA A 705 23.45 19.50 -8.66
C ALA A 705 22.76 18.91 -9.91
N LEU A 706 21.43 18.79 -9.89
CA LEU A 706 20.62 18.38 -11.05
C LEU A 706 20.79 19.36 -12.21
N GLU A 707 20.55 20.65 -11.96
CA GLU A 707 20.66 21.71 -12.97
C GLU A 707 22.07 21.78 -13.57
N LYS A 708 23.11 21.75 -12.71
CA LYS A 708 24.51 21.79 -13.14
C LYS A 708 24.85 20.61 -14.05
N THR A 709 24.43 19.41 -13.65
CA THR A 709 24.66 18.18 -14.42
C THR A 709 24.00 18.25 -15.78
N ILE A 710 22.72 18.62 -15.83
CA ILE A 710 21.93 18.72 -17.07
C ILE A 710 22.57 19.74 -18.02
N LYS A 711 22.90 20.95 -17.53
CA LYS A 711 23.49 22.02 -18.35
C LYS A 711 24.86 21.63 -18.93
N ILE A 712 25.73 20.98 -18.15
CA ILE A 712 27.03 20.49 -18.65
C ILE A 712 26.82 19.43 -19.73
N CYS A 713 25.89 18.48 -19.54
CA CYS A 713 25.60 17.46 -20.53
C CYS A 713 25.08 18.06 -21.83
N ASN A 714 24.13 19.01 -21.75
CA ASN A 714 23.59 19.71 -22.91
C ASN A 714 24.68 20.47 -23.68
N LYS A 715 25.56 21.21 -22.98
CA LYS A 715 26.70 21.92 -23.57
C LYS A 715 27.64 20.98 -24.35
N ASN A 716 27.77 19.73 -23.93
CA ASN A 716 28.65 18.73 -24.54
C ASN A 716 27.92 17.74 -25.47
N ASN A 717 26.63 17.96 -25.76
CA ASN A 717 25.77 17.05 -26.54
C ASN A 717 25.75 15.61 -26.00
N ILE A 718 25.77 15.45 -24.68
CA ILE A 718 25.67 14.17 -24.00
C ILE A 718 24.24 13.98 -23.49
N THR A 719 23.68 12.79 -23.67
CA THR A 719 22.36 12.45 -23.12
C THR A 719 22.38 12.52 -21.59
N CYS A 720 21.44 13.24 -21.00
CA CYS A 720 21.26 13.32 -19.55
C CYS A 720 19.88 12.78 -19.17
N SER A 721 19.86 11.65 -18.47
CA SER A 721 18.66 11.05 -17.89
C SER A 721 18.64 11.24 -16.38
N ILE A 722 17.49 11.04 -15.75
CA ILE A 722 17.37 10.87 -14.29
C ILE A 722 16.62 9.58 -14.00
N CYS A 723 17.04 8.86 -12.96
CA CYS A 723 16.39 7.67 -12.44
C CYS A 723 16.28 7.76 -10.91
N GLY A 724 15.18 7.27 -10.36
CA GLY A 724 14.86 7.43 -8.94
C GLY A 724 13.35 7.53 -8.73
N GLN A 725 12.94 7.66 -7.47
CA GLN A 725 11.52 7.80 -7.13
C GLN A 725 11.04 9.25 -7.30
N GLY A 726 11.91 10.25 -7.11
CA GLY A 726 11.56 11.65 -7.18
C GLY A 726 10.72 12.08 -8.39
N PRO A 727 11.11 11.78 -9.64
CA PRO A 727 10.32 12.13 -10.82
C PRO A 727 8.97 11.37 -10.94
N SER A 728 8.80 10.27 -10.19
CA SER A 728 7.53 9.53 -10.10
C SER A 728 6.59 10.13 -9.04
N GLU A 729 7.15 10.77 -8.00
CA GLU A 729 6.43 11.28 -6.84
C GLU A 729 6.11 12.79 -6.95
N TYR A 730 7.08 13.58 -7.39
CA TYR A 730 7.07 15.05 -7.33
C TYR A 730 6.86 15.66 -8.72
N ALA A 731 5.68 16.23 -8.95
CA ALA A 731 5.33 16.85 -10.22
C ALA A 731 6.15 18.14 -10.50
N ASP A 732 6.39 18.94 -9.46
CA ASP A 732 7.23 20.14 -9.50
C ASP A 732 8.68 19.84 -9.90
N LEU A 733 9.22 18.70 -9.44
CA LEU A 733 10.53 18.23 -9.86
C LEU A 733 10.56 17.89 -11.36
N VAL A 734 9.54 17.21 -11.89
CA VAL A 734 9.43 16.92 -13.34
C VAL A 734 9.43 18.20 -14.17
N GLU A 735 8.66 19.21 -13.76
CA GLU A 735 8.65 20.52 -14.44
C GLU A 735 10.04 21.16 -14.45
N LYS A 736 10.75 21.16 -13.31
CA LYS A 736 12.11 21.70 -13.19
C LYS A 736 13.12 20.96 -14.06
N LEU A 737 13.04 19.64 -14.11
CA LEU A 737 13.94 18.83 -14.94
C LEU A 737 13.78 19.16 -16.43
N VAL A 738 12.54 19.33 -16.89
CA VAL A 738 12.24 19.75 -18.27
C VAL A 738 12.72 21.18 -18.51
N GLU A 739 12.51 22.11 -17.57
CA GLU A 739 13.03 23.49 -17.63
C GLU A 739 14.56 23.54 -17.75
N PHE A 740 15.27 22.67 -17.02
CA PHE A 740 16.73 22.56 -17.11
C PHE A 740 17.22 21.95 -18.43
N GLY A 741 16.32 21.35 -19.21
CA GLY A 741 16.61 20.73 -20.50
C GLY A 741 17.08 19.27 -20.36
N ILE A 742 16.53 18.49 -19.43
CA ILE A 742 16.84 17.07 -19.35
C ILE A 742 16.44 16.34 -20.64
N THR A 743 17.20 15.32 -21.04
CA THR A 743 16.92 14.60 -22.30
C THR A 743 15.95 13.43 -22.12
N SER A 744 15.92 12.84 -20.92
CA SER A 744 14.98 11.78 -20.58
C SER A 744 14.71 11.68 -19.08
N ILE A 745 13.51 11.21 -18.71
CA ILE A 745 13.12 10.96 -17.32
C ILE A 745 12.71 9.49 -17.20
N SER A 746 13.26 8.77 -16.22
CA SER A 746 12.97 7.36 -15.99
C SER A 746 12.15 7.17 -14.70
N VAL A 747 10.91 6.68 -14.84
CA VAL A 747 9.94 6.54 -13.74
C VAL A 747 9.52 5.10 -13.48
N ASN A 748 8.84 4.86 -12.36
CA ASN A 748 8.24 3.55 -12.09
C ASN A 748 7.04 3.27 -13.04
N PRO A 749 6.73 1.99 -13.34
CA PRO A 749 5.70 1.64 -14.33
C PRO A 749 4.29 2.13 -14.04
N ASP A 750 3.99 2.49 -12.80
CA ASP A 750 2.71 3.05 -12.34
C ASP A 750 2.59 4.56 -12.61
N ALA A 751 3.70 5.29 -12.75
CA ALA A 751 3.73 6.73 -12.97
C ALA A 751 3.75 7.17 -14.44
N ILE A 752 3.88 6.23 -15.39
CA ILE A 752 4.11 6.51 -16.84
C ILE A 752 3.15 7.54 -17.42
N GLU A 753 1.84 7.30 -17.35
CA GLU A 753 0.85 8.16 -18.04
C GLU A 753 0.84 9.57 -17.42
N ARG A 754 0.83 9.65 -16.08
CA ARG A 754 0.89 10.92 -15.35
C ARG A 754 2.15 11.71 -15.69
N THR A 755 3.33 11.07 -15.66
CA THR A 755 4.59 11.77 -15.96
C THR A 755 4.65 12.19 -17.42
N ARG A 756 4.09 11.42 -18.36
CA ARG A 756 4.03 11.81 -19.77
C ARG A 756 3.23 13.11 -19.98
N GLU A 757 2.08 13.23 -19.32
CA GLU A 757 1.28 14.46 -19.35
C GLU A 757 2.02 15.64 -18.70
N LEU A 758 2.71 15.41 -17.57
CA LEU A 758 3.49 16.46 -16.90
C LEU A 758 4.63 16.97 -17.78
N ILE A 759 5.36 16.07 -18.45
CA ILE A 759 6.42 16.42 -19.41
C ILE A 759 5.82 17.26 -20.53
N TYR A 760 4.74 16.80 -21.15
CA TYR A 760 4.09 17.53 -22.24
C TYR A 760 3.67 18.95 -21.83
N ASN A 761 3.06 19.09 -20.66
CA ASN A 761 2.64 20.39 -20.15
C ASN A 761 3.83 21.29 -19.82
N ALA A 762 4.92 20.74 -19.27
CA ALA A 762 6.15 21.48 -19.01
C ALA A 762 6.81 21.97 -20.32
N GLU A 763 6.84 21.13 -21.36
CA GLU A 763 7.34 21.50 -22.69
C GLU A 763 6.49 22.59 -23.34
N LEU A 764 5.16 22.50 -23.25
CA LEU A 764 4.26 23.54 -23.74
C LEU A 764 4.50 24.89 -23.05
N LYS A 765 4.75 24.90 -21.73
CA LYS A 765 5.08 26.11 -20.98
C LYS A 765 6.38 26.75 -21.49
N ILE A 766 7.38 25.94 -21.88
CA ILE A 766 8.65 26.44 -22.44
C ILE A 766 8.47 27.01 -23.85
N ILE A 767 7.60 26.40 -24.66
CA ILE A 767 7.33 26.87 -26.04
C ILE A 767 6.46 28.14 -26.04
N SER A 768 5.56 28.28 -25.06
CA SER A 768 4.59 29.37 -24.98
C SER A 768 5.15 30.65 -24.33
N ASN A 769 6.31 30.57 -23.68
CA ASN A 769 7.08 31.68 -23.11
C ASN A 769 8.26 32.01 -24.02
#